data_AF-D2V4J3-F1
#
_entry.id   AF-D2V4J3-F1
#
_cell.length_a   1.000
_cell.length_b   1.000
_cell.length_c   1.000
_cell.angle_alpha   90.00
_cell.angle_beta   90.00
_cell.angle_gamma   90.00
#
_symmetry.space_group_name_H-M   'P 1'
#
loop_
_entity.id
_entity.type
_entity.pdbx_description
1 polymer ?
#
loop_
_entity_poly.entity_id
_entity_poly.type
_entity_poly.pdbx_seq_one_letter_code
_entity_poly.pdbx_strand_id
1 'polypeptide(L)'
;MSSSLIDQLKKTCFELKNVWKNPTMLAINQAEQHVKGLEEMIDHAPEFQKASPSELLKTVGYELWNLCVEQSKKKLGNSKYESSMKFQLVRVRRVACYVIEKSIKPSLQTLKTTHDMIRLYTKTARDYIVLSKSNDVNIKNSQVDEEGDVQFVDANSQQQVGNTQQNEHVDDQFSLDCFNRAANQAELFLKLLGQEGDSNDLDKSTETALSNILTLYVDRAESHFQIGDSAAAYSNIQAAKRLVEKLPHEIQRISMIEYNYAVDLNSKERYEDAIRWLKDSFELYELDENKNLQKQSRTLRLLSNAYLESKMFDQGLNCVQIANNMFKTPQGIFLEVRLFAKLNREEEVERTIQELLRNPETPLNLSVSALKDIVEQGFNKVAFKCYKKLLEAANGSEQEPRVLVRYFDFLANHCSGDLNQDDMLKIIDRMIHLSQSSSSNITIIKESLKELECILWNIAWKHYQKKEYPQAIVFYNHSLKILPMDEMIDRAKVLRSIARCYLDDKQLTEACKAAENAEQLDPKSLHSHYLMYQISIKENNISHAKNYLKKMMHDEEFKNSFLAISAHDAYKENIYDVAIVALEALMEEEQSSNTMSLEISQILRTLTYLSTLIKDKQKVLKYLQLTKDFLNKENVSFFREEDMEAEIEWFHRVAWNHGGESVNEADYESSFQFYSLASVFYNYRTANLETFSTQKYCYLMKIHCVIEEVKSSEEYVNGEELSLKNREKLQLMLDEIQNCKKLLSKISEKESGGLEKKPDKVYTLLYLAELQILVMLKCDEVLIMDVVSSTSKLDGIIGPNIFEAMSSICLSNEKQVYYQSAKHSLQTALRKAMHNSSPNYNKVVHLFTSLIQICRTREESMSFFEELFKLLNQIKPNDHFLKSEQKHFVWLCTESWNNGVYYYK
;
A
#
# COMPACT_ATOMS: atom_id res chain seq x y z
N MET A 1 25.31 -35.28 75.84
CA MET A 1 25.79 -36.40 75.02
C MET A 1 25.79 -35.94 73.57
N SER A 2 26.97 -35.59 73.05
CA SER A 2 27.17 -35.25 71.63
C SER A 2 27.04 -36.54 70.82
N SER A 3 25.89 -36.76 70.17
CA SER A 3 25.79 -37.79 69.14
C SER A 3 26.82 -37.46 68.06
N SER A 4 27.65 -38.42 67.65
CA SER A 4 28.58 -38.20 66.55
C SER A 4 27.79 -37.73 65.32
N LEU A 5 28.36 -36.84 64.51
CA LEU A 5 27.75 -36.39 63.24
C LEU A 5 27.28 -37.58 62.39
N ILE A 6 27.99 -38.71 62.47
CA ILE A 6 27.65 -40.00 61.84
C ILE A 6 26.33 -40.58 62.38
N ASP A 7 26.06 -40.51 63.68
CA ASP A 7 24.81 -41.00 64.26
C ASP A 7 23.61 -40.09 63.92
N GLN A 8 23.85 -38.79 63.76
CA GLN A 8 22.82 -37.88 63.21
C GLN A 8 22.51 -38.22 61.76
N LEU A 9 23.53 -38.43 60.93
CA LEU A 9 23.35 -38.85 59.53
C LEU A 9 22.61 -40.17 59.42
N LYS A 10 22.96 -41.19 60.23
CA LYS A 10 22.23 -42.47 60.28
C LYS A 10 20.76 -42.27 60.65
N LYS A 11 20.48 -41.43 61.64
CA LYS A 11 19.11 -41.12 62.07
C LYS A 11 18.32 -40.45 60.95
N THR A 12 18.89 -39.46 60.27
CA THR A 12 18.26 -38.78 59.13
C THR A 12 18.04 -39.74 57.95
N CYS A 13 18.98 -40.63 57.66
CA CYS A 13 18.83 -41.68 56.62
C CYS A 13 17.70 -42.67 56.97
N PHE A 14 17.61 -43.08 58.24
CA PHE A 14 16.56 -43.98 58.73
C PHE A 14 15.18 -43.33 58.70
N GLU A 15 15.08 -42.06 59.07
CA GLU A 15 13.85 -41.25 59.00
C GLU A 15 13.40 -41.09 57.54
N LEU A 16 14.30 -40.73 56.62
CA LEU A 16 14.04 -40.70 55.17
C LEU A 16 13.54 -42.05 54.63
N LYS A 17 14.12 -43.17 55.09
CA LYS A 17 13.68 -44.53 54.71
C LYS A 17 12.27 -44.85 55.15
N ASN A 18 11.80 -44.29 56.27
CA ASN A 18 10.43 -44.49 56.74
C ASN A 18 9.44 -43.55 56.04
N VAL A 19 9.84 -42.31 55.77
CA VAL A 19 9.04 -41.34 55.01
C VAL A 19 8.76 -41.86 53.58
N TRP A 20 9.73 -42.51 52.94
CA TRP A 20 9.56 -43.11 51.61
C TRP A 20 8.73 -44.41 51.56
N LYS A 21 8.30 -44.96 52.69
CA LYS A 21 7.40 -46.15 52.68
C LYS A 21 5.94 -45.80 52.39
N ASN A 22 5.49 -44.56 52.66
CA ASN A 22 4.10 -44.12 52.49
C ASN A 22 4.04 -42.69 51.87
N PRO A 23 3.91 -42.55 50.55
CA PRO A 23 3.91 -41.24 49.89
C PRO A 23 2.63 -40.45 50.17
N THR A 24 2.72 -39.44 51.03
CA THR A 24 1.69 -38.41 51.28
C THR A 24 2.31 -37.03 51.13
N MET A 25 1.50 -35.98 50.94
CA MET A 25 2.01 -34.59 50.85
C MET A 25 2.78 -34.17 52.11
N LEU A 26 2.35 -34.65 53.29
CA LEU A 26 3.07 -34.45 54.56
C LEU A 26 4.43 -35.15 54.57
N ALA A 27 4.51 -36.37 54.04
CA ALA A 27 5.75 -37.13 53.89
C ALA A 27 6.72 -36.44 52.91
N ILE A 28 6.23 -35.78 51.86
CA ILE A 28 7.09 -35.03 50.93
C ILE A 28 7.74 -33.82 51.61
N ASN A 29 6.97 -33.03 52.35
CA ASN A 29 7.51 -31.88 53.09
C ASN A 29 8.50 -32.30 54.18
N GLN A 30 8.26 -33.45 54.84
CA GLN A 30 9.20 -34.04 55.79
C GLN A 30 10.48 -34.53 55.11
N ALA A 31 10.36 -35.23 53.98
CA ALA A 31 11.50 -35.66 53.18
C ALA A 31 12.34 -34.45 52.77
N GLU A 32 11.72 -33.38 52.27
CA GLU A 32 12.42 -32.15 51.87
C GLU A 32 13.20 -31.51 53.02
N GLN A 33 12.63 -31.43 54.23
CA GLN A 33 13.33 -30.93 55.41
C GLN A 33 14.54 -31.80 55.77
N HIS A 34 14.38 -33.12 55.75
CA HIS A 34 15.48 -34.05 56.03
C HIS A 34 16.58 -33.99 54.96
N VAL A 35 16.22 -33.87 53.68
CA VAL A 35 17.16 -33.71 52.56
C VAL A 35 17.92 -32.38 52.66
N LYS A 36 17.23 -31.28 52.95
CA LYS A 36 17.86 -29.97 53.15
C LYS A 36 18.82 -29.99 54.33
N GLY A 37 18.44 -30.66 55.42
CA GLY A 37 19.34 -30.90 56.55
C GLY A 37 20.59 -31.69 56.17
N LEU A 38 20.47 -32.72 55.32
CA LEU A 38 21.64 -33.46 54.81
C LEU A 38 22.55 -32.59 53.94
N GLU A 39 22.00 -31.75 53.06
CA GLU A 39 22.77 -30.84 52.21
C GLU A 39 23.51 -29.78 53.05
N GLU A 40 22.82 -29.13 54.01
CA GLU A 40 23.41 -28.12 54.91
C GLU A 40 24.52 -28.73 55.80
N MET A 41 24.32 -29.95 56.30
CA MET A 41 25.32 -30.67 57.10
C MET A 41 26.58 -31.04 56.30
N ILE A 42 26.47 -31.19 54.99
CA ILE A 42 27.59 -31.52 54.11
C ILE A 42 28.37 -30.28 53.66
N ASP A 43 27.67 -29.17 53.42
CA ASP A 43 28.27 -27.92 52.96
C ASP A 43 28.95 -27.13 54.10
N HIS A 44 28.50 -27.27 55.36
CA HIS A 44 28.90 -26.37 56.47
C HIS A 44 29.59 -27.05 57.68
N ALA A 45 29.85 -28.36 57.67
CA ALA A 45 30.45 -29.05 58.83
C ALA A 45 31.96 -29.36 58.66
N PRO A 46 32.88 -28.68 59.39
CA PRO A 46 34.32 -29.00 59.38
C PRO A 46 34.65 -30.40 59.94
N GLU A 47 33.73 -31.00 60.69
CA GLU A 47 33.86 -32.35 61.25
C GLU A 47 33.70 -33.45 60.20
N PHE A 48 32.99 -33.17 59.10
CA PHE A 48 32.81 -34.10 57.99
C PHE A 48 34.13 -34.36 57.25
N GLN A 49 35.01 -33.37 57.17
CA GLN A 49 36.35 -33.50 56.58
C GLN A 49 37.33 -34.29 57.47
N LYS A 50 37.03 -34.49 58.75
CA LYS A 50 37.90 -35.16 59.74
C LYS A 50 37.53 -36.63 59.98
N ALA A 51 36.37 -37.09 59.52
CA ALA A 51 35.93 -38.48 59.69
C ALA A 51 36.70 -39.44 58.77
N SER A 52 36.89 -40.69 59.21
CA SER A 52 37.68 -41.65 58.42
C SER A 52 36.96 -42.01 57.12
N PRO A 53 37.65 -41.98 55.96
CA PRO A 53 37.03 -42.25 54.65
C PRO A 53 36.30 -43.60 54.59
N SER A 54 36.80 -44.62 55.30
CA SER A 54 36.17 -45.94 55.38
C SER A 54 34.84 -45.95 56.14
N GLU A 55 34.69 -45.11 57.18
CA GLU A 55 33.45 -45.04 57.98
C GLU A 55 32.36 -44.26 57.26
N LEU A 56 32.72 -43.14 56.62
CA LEU A 56 31.82 -42.35 55.79
C LEU A 56 31.26 -43.19 54.63
N LEU A 57 32.11 -43.97 53.97
CA LEU A 57 31.70 -44.83 52.85
C LEU A 57 30.77 -45.96 53.32
N LYS A 58 31.18 -46.75 54.34
CA LYS A 58 30.41 -47.91 54.83
C LYS A 58 29.04 -47.54 55.42
N THR A 59 28.92 -46.34 55.98
CA THR A 59 27.81 -46.03 56.89
C THR A 59 26.85 -44.99 56.34
N VAL A 60 27.34 -44.02 55.57
CA VAL A 60 26.52 -42.95 54.99
C VAL A 60 26.39 -43.14 53.49
N GLY A 61 27.51 -43.37 52.79
CA GLY A 61 27.52 -43.64 51.35
C GLY A 61 26.72 -44.89 50.96
N TYR A 62 27.01 -46.04 51.59
CA TYR A 62 26.32 -47.31 51.29
C TYR A 62 24.85 -47.36 51.76
N GLU A 63 24.50 -46.69 52.86
CA GLU A 63 23.10 -46.64 53.33
C GLU A 63 22.25 -45.73 52.44
N LEU A 64 22.75 -44.54 52.10
CA LEU A 64 22.11 -43.67 51.12
C LEU A 64 22.02 -44.34 49.75
N TRP A 65 23.05 -45.09 49.35
CA TRP A 65 23.06 -45.93 48.15
C TRP A 65 21.96 -46.99 48.18
N ASN A 66 21.93 -47.82 49.22
CA ASN A 66 20.96 -48.91 49.34
C ASN A 66 19.54 -48.35 49.39
N LEU A 67 19.35 -47.23 50.06
CA LEU A 67 18.09 -46.51 50.09
C LEU A 67 17.67 -46.05 48.68
N CYS A 68 18.60 -45.45 47.91
CA CYS A 68 18.34 -45.03 46.54
C CYS A 68 18.05 -46.20 45.59
N VAL A 69 18.74 -47.33 45.76
CA VAL A 69 18.57 -48.54 44.95
C VAL A 69 17.26 -49.26 45.29
N GLU A 70 16.94 -49.45 46.58
CA GLU A 70 15.68 -50.06 47.04
C GLU A 70 14.45 -49.30 46.55
N GLN A 71 14.50 -47.97 46.59
CA GLN A 71 13.37 -47.13 46.16
C GLN A 71 13.26 -47.07 44.63
N SER A 72 14.36 -47.12 43.88
CA SER A 72 14.33 -47.18 42.42
C SER A 72 13.71 -48.46 41.85
N LYS A 73 13.57 -49.52 42.66
CA LYS A 73 12.96 -50.81 42.27
C LYS A 73 11.45 -50.87 42.55
N LYS A 74 10.89 -49.93 43.32
CA LYS A 74 9.46 -49.91 43.66
C LYS A 74 8.69 -49.03 42.67
N LYS A 75 7.67 -49.60 42.00
CA LYS A 75 6.64 -48.81 41.31
C LYS A 75 5.79 -48.11 42.37
N LEU A 76 5.98 -46.82 42.58
CA LEU A 76 5.14 -45.99 43.44
C LEU A 76 3.79 -45.82 42.73
N GLY A 77 2.80 -46.65 43.07
CA GLY A 77 1.53 -46.78 42.35
C GLY A 77 0.54 -45.60 42.46
N ASN A 78 0.99 -44.35 42.62
CA ASN A 78 0.11 -43.17 42.68
C ASN A 78 0.76 -41.96 41.99
N SER A 79 0.25 -41.56 40.83
CA SER A 79 0.89 -40.59 39.92
C SER A 79 0.95 -39.15 40.46
N LYS A 80 0.15 -38.78 41.46
CA LYS A 80 -0.02 -37.38 41.87
C LYS A 80 1.16 -36.79 42.66
N TYR A 81 2.02 -37.63 43.24
CA TYR A 81 3.10 -37.22 44.14
C TYR A 81 4.46 -37.86 43.80
N GLU A 82 4.49 -38.66 42.73
CA GLU A 82 5.65 -39.45 42.34
C GLU A 82 6.83 -38.58 41.87
N SER A 83 6.56 -37.52 41.10
CA SER A 83 7.59 -36.60 40.60
C SER A 83 8.31 -35.84 41.72
N SER A 84 7.55 -35.34 42.72
CA SER A 84 8.14 -34.63 43.87
C SER A 84 8.98 -35.55 44.77
N MET A 85 8.57 -36.81 44.95
CA MET A 85 9.41 -37.77 45.67
C MET A 85 10.66 -38.17 44.90
N LYS A 86 10.56 -38.35 43.58
CA LYS A 86 11.71 -38.59 42.71
C LYS A 86 12.69 -37.41 42.72
N PHE A 87 12.21 -36.17 42.80
CA PHE A 87 13.04 -34.98 42.97
C PHE A 87 13.84 -34.98 44.28
N GLN A 88 13.21 -35.33 45.41
CA GLN A 88 13.94 -35.47 46.68
C GLN A 88 14.94 -36.64 46.65
N LEU A 89 14.63 -37.72 45.93
CA LEU A 89 15.54 -38.85 45.74
C LEU A 89 16.80 -38.46 44.96
N VAL A 90 16.68 -37.60 43.95
CA VAL A 90 17.81 -37.04 43.21
C VAL A 90 18.73 -36.21 44.12
N ARG A 91 18.17 -35.35 44.96
CA ARG A 91 18.95 -34.53 45.91
C ARG A 91 19.72 -35.41 46.91
N VAL A 92 19.11 -36.49 47.37
CA VAL A 92 19.78 -37.49 48.20
C VAL A 92 20.92 -38.20 47.45
N ARG A 93 20.76 -38.49 46.16
CA ARG A 93 21.84 -39.06 45.33
C ARG A 93 22.97 -38.07 45.08
N ARG A 94 22.69 -36.78 44.93
CA ARG A 94 23.71 -35.72 44.83
C ARG A 94 24.58 -35.70 46.09
N VAL A 95 23.94 -35.75 47.25
CA VAL A 95 24.59 -35.89 48.55
C VAL A 95 25.42 -37.18 48.62
N ALA A 96 24.87 -38.32 48.21
CA ALA A 96 25.60 -39.60 48.21
C ALA A 96 26.85 -39.57 47.31
N CYS A 97 26.74 -38.97 46.11
CA CYS A 97 27.86 -38.81 45.18
C CYS A 97 28.99 -37.96 45.80
N TYR A 98 28.65 -36.84 46.45
CA TYR A 98 29.63 -35.99 47.13
C TYR A 98 30.36 -36.72 48.28
N VAL A 99 29.63 -37.51 49.07
CA VAL A 99 30.21 -38.29 50.18
C VAL A 99 31.16 -39.37 49.67
N ILE A 100 30.78 -40.07 48.59
CA ILE A 100 31.60 -41.12 47.98
C ILE A 100 32.94 -40.56 47.46
N GLU A 101 32.92 -39.38 46.80
CA GLU A 101 34.13 -38.75 46.25
C GLU A 101 35.15 -38.34 47.30
N LYS A 102 34.70 -37.82 48.43
CA LYS A 102 35.59 -37.42 49.53
C LYS A 102 36.14 -38.62 50.32
N SER A 103 35.59 -39.81 50.09
CA SER A 103 35.82 -41.00 50.94
C SER A 103 36.65 -42.11 50.28
N ILE A 104 36.98 -42.04 48.99
CA ILE A 104 37.74 -43.09 48.30
C ILE A 104 39.19 -42.63 48.08
N LYS A 105 40.17 -43.40 48.60
CA LYS A 105 41.59 -43.23 48.27
C LYS A 105 41.91 -43.92 46.94
N PRO A 106 42.68 -43.31 46.02
CA PRO A 106 43.03 -43.89 44.71
C PRO A 106 43.69 -45.28 44.80
N SER A 107 44.40 -45.57 45.90
CA SER A 107 45.14 -46.83 46.11
C SER A 107 44.28 -48.05 46.46
N LEU A 108 42.94 -47.92 46.56
CA LEU A 108 42.00 -48.98 46.98
C LEU A 108 40.95 -49.29 45.89
N GLN A 109 41.08 -48.73 44.69
CA GLN A 109 40.13 -48.97 43.60
C GLN A 109 40.41 -50.30 42.89
N THR A 110 39.37 -51.10 42.73
CA THR A 110 39.35 -52.38 42.02
C THR A 110 38.43 -52.27 40.81
N LEU A 111 38.52 -53.20 39.85
CA LEU A 111 37.59 -53.21 38.70
C LEU A 111 36.12 -53.18 39.15
N LYS A 112 35.77 -53.97 40.17
CA LYS A 112 34.40 -54.04 40.71
C LYS A 112 33.95 -52.71 41.31
N THR A 113 34.76 -52.09 42.16
CA THR A 113 34.39 -50.81 42.78
C THR A 113 34.29 -49.67 41.76
N THR A 114 35.11 -49.72 40.71
CA THR A 114 35.07 -48.76 39.59
C THR A 114 33.83 -48.94 38.73
N HIS A 115 33.44 -50.19 38.42
CA HIS A 115 32.20 -50.52 37.71
C HIS A 115 30.94 -50.10 38.46
N ASP A 116 30.88 -50.33 39.77
CA ASP A 116 29.74 -49.91 40.60
C ASP A 116 29.61 -48.38 40.64
N MET A 117 30.71 -47.63 40.73
CA MET A 117 30.69 -46.16 40.64
C MET A 117 30.20 -45.66 39.29
N ILE A 118 30.65 -46.26 38.17
CA ILE A 118 30.17 -45.92 36.82
C ILE A 118 28.64 -46.06 36.75
N ARG A 119 28.09 -47.17 37.25
CA ARG A 119 26.64 -47.41 37.29
C ARG A 119 25.89 -46.37 38.11
N LEU A 120 26.45 -45.94 39.24
CA LEU A 120 25.82 -44.93 40.10
C LEU A 120 25.69 -43.59 39.40
N TYR A 121 26.82 -43.07 38.93
CA TYR A 121 26.86 -41.74 38.34
C TYR A 121 26.01 -41.69 37.08
N THR A 122 26.09 -42.72 36.23
CA THR A 122 25.27 -42.84 35.01
C THR A 122 23.77 -42.89 35.35
N LYS A 123 23.37 -43.73 36.32
CA LYS A 123 21.96 -43.82 36.73
C LYS A 123 21.44 -42.54 37.37
N THR A 124 22.30 -41.86 38.13
CA THR A 124 21.96 -40.58 38.77
C THR A 124 21.75 -39.49 37.73
N ALA A 125 22.61 -39.42 36.71
CA ALA A 125 22.46 -38.49 35.60
C ALA A 125 21.19 -38.74 34.78
N ARG A 126 20.89 -40.01 34.42
CA ARG A 126 19.65 -40.34 33.68
C ARG A 126 18.38 -39.99 34.44
N ASP A 127 18.31 -40.38 35.71
CA ASP A 127 17.13 -40.09 36.52
C ASP A 127 16.96 -38.56 36.72
N TYR A 128 18.06 -37.80 36.74
CA TYR A 128 18.01 -36.32 36.75
C TYR A 128 17.35 -35.74 35.50
N ILE A 129 17.79 -36.18 34.31
CA ILE A 129 17.30 -35.69 33.01
C ILE A 129 15.81 -35.99 32.83
N VAL A 130 15.34 -37.16 33.26
CA VAL A 130 13.92 -37.52 33.20
C VAL A 130 13.08 -36.59 34.09
N LEU A 131 13.63 -36.14 35.22
CA LEU A 131 12.93 -35.30 36.17
C LEU A 131 12.93 -33.82 35.78
N SER A 132 14.02 -33.30 35.22
CA SER A 132 14.06 -31.92 34.71
C SER A 132 13.02 -31.72 33.60
N LYS A 133 12.95 -32.64 32.62
CA LYS A 133 11.96 -32.61 31.53
C LYS A 133 10.50 -32.70 32.02
N SER A 134 10.24 -33.35 33.16
CA SER A 134 8.89 -33.51 33.71
C SER A 134 8.30 -32.27 34.39
N ASN A 135 9.15 -31.28 34.73
CA ASN A 135 8.69 -29.98 35.23
C ASN A 135 8.32 -28.99 34.11
N ASP A 136 8.74 -29.25 32.86
CA ASP A 136 8.46 -28.41 31.68
C ASP A 136 7.22 -28.86 30.88
N VAL A 137 6.56 -29.95 31.25
CA VAL A 137 5.35 -30.45 30.57
C VAL A 137 4.13 -29.64 31.00
N ASN A 138 4.07 -28.38 30.52
CA ASN A 138 2.80 -27.72 30.21
C ASN A 138 2.82 -27.10 28.81
N ILE A 139 3.82 -27.40 27.96
CA ILE A 139 3.86 -26.92 26.58
C ILE A 139 4.33 -28.07 25.66
N LYS A 140 3.48 -28.37 24.66
CA LYS A 140 3.69 -29.16 23.43
C LYS A 140 3.71 -30.69 23.54
N ASN A 141 2.50 -31.25 23.35
CA ASN A 141 2.33 -32.55 22.71
C ASN A 141 2.84 -32.47 21.26
N SER A 142 3.78 -33.35 20.89
CA SER A 142 3.95 -33.77 19.49
C SER A 142 3.89 -35.29 19.47
N GLN A 143 2.83 -35.80 18.82
CA GLN A 143 2.70 -37.21 18.49
C GLN A 143 3.61 -37.49 17.28
N VAL A 144 4.38 -38.57 17.36
CA VAL A 144 5.02 -39.21 16.22
C VAL A 144 4.42 -40.61 16.16
N ASP A 145 3.64 -40.88 15.11
CA ASP A 145 3.03 -42.18 14.85
C ASP A 145 4.06 -43.17 14.29
N GLU A 146 3.79 -44.47 14.48
CA GLU A 146 4.68 -45.64 14.29
C GLU A 146 5.00 -46.05 12.84
N GLU A 147 4.80 -45.20 11.83
CA GLU A 147 5.22 -45.48 10.45
C GLU A 147 6.15 -44.37 9.95
N GLY A 148 7.45 -44.62 10.06
CA GLY A 148 8.54 -43.68 9.80
C GLY A 148 8.78 -43.34 8.33
N ASP A 149 7.77 -42.78 7.66
CA ASP A 149 7.87 -42.13 6.36
C ASP A 149 8.17 -40.63 6.53
N VAL A 150 9.35 -40.22 6.08
CA VAL A 150 9.72 -38.80 6.00
C VAL A 150 8.95 -38.19 4.82
N GLN A 151 7.83 -37.53 5.11
CA GLN A 151 7.24 -36.58 4.17
C GLN A 151 8.08 -35.30 4.14
N PHE A 152 8.53 -34.91 2.95
CA PHE A 152 9.10 -33.58 2.70
C PHE A 152 7.97 -32.55 2.85
N VAL A 153 8.09 -31.64 3.82
CA VAL A 153 7.14 -30.53 4.03
C VAL A 153 7.88 -29.21 3.81
N ASP A 154 7.26 -28.35 3.00
CA ASP A 154 7.73 -27.02 2.62
C ASP A 154 7.96 -26.10 3.82
N ALA A 155 9.09 -25.40 3.78
CA ALA A 155 9.49 -24.39 4.74
C ALA A 155 8.68 -23.10 4.56
N ASN A 156 7.59 -22.94 5.32
CA ASN A 156 7.02 -21.62 5.64
C ASN A 156 6.03 -21.71 6.82
N SER A 157 6.55 -21.67 8.04
CA SER A 157 5.82 -21.16 9.22
C SER A 157 6.79 -20.84 10.35
N GLN A 158 7.34 -19.62 10.32
CA GLN A 158 8.05 -19.06 11.47
C GLN A 158 7.02 -18.60 12.51
N GLN A 159 7.03 -19.21 13.69
CA GLN A 159 6.49 -18.60 14.91
C GLN A 159 7.62 -18.31 15.88
N GLN A 160 7.72 -17.03 16.24
CA GLN A 160 8.61 -16.45 17.22
C GLN A 160 8.43 -17.12 18.59
N VAL A 161 9.53 -17.57 19.21
CA VAL A 161 9.57 -17.89 20.64
C VAL A 161 10.56 -16.94 21.28
N GLY A 162 10.02 -16.00 22.05
CA GLY A 162 10.79 -15.03 22.82
C GLY A 162 11.22 -15.58 24.19
N ASN A 163 12.41 -15.16 24.61
CA ASN A 163 12.93 -15.06 25.98
C ASN A 163 12.57 -16.17 26.97
N THR A 164 13.38 -17.24 27.01
CA THR A 164 13.48 -18.13 28.18
C THR A 164 14.91 -18.66 28.42
N GLN A 165 15.94 -17.97 27.93
CA GLN A 165 17.33 -18.48 27.93
C GLN A 165 18.08 -18.42 29.29
N GLN A 166 17.48 -17.92 30.37
CA GLN A 166 18.23 -17.73 31.64
C GLN A 166 18.03 -18.82 32.70
N ASN A 167 17.03 -19.71 32.57
CA ASN A 167 16.81 -20.80 33.54
C ASN A 167 17.18 -22.20 33.02
N GLU A 168 17.36 -22.41 31.71
CA GLU A 168 17.71 -23.71 31.12
C GLU A 168 19.15 -24.16 31.47
N HIS A 169 20.08 -23.22 31.71
CA HIS A 169 21.51 -23.53 31.82
C HIS A 169 21.95 -24.17 33.15
N VAL A 170 21.17 -24.10 34.23
CA VAL A 170 21.61 -24.53 35.57
C VAL A 170 21.35 -26.01 35.84
N ASP A 171 20.31 -26.60 35.22
CA ASP A 171 19.92 -27.99 35.47
C ASP A 171 20.71 -29.01 34.62
N ASP A 172 21.02 -28.71 33.36
CA ASP A 172 21.79 -29.63 32.51
C ASP A 172 23.24 -29.83 32.99
N GLN A 173 23.80 -28.84 33.69
CA GLN A 173 25.19 -28.85 34.15
C GLN A 173 25.46 -29.92 35.24
N PHE A 174 24.49 -30.24 36.09
CA PHE A 174 24.65 -31.27 37.11
C PHE A 174 24.64 -32.69 36.53
N SER A 175 23.74 -32.94 35.56
CA SER A 175 23.70 -34.23 34.85
C SER A 175 25.00 -34.47 34.08
N LEU A 176 25.53 -33.42 33.44
CA LEU A 176 26.77 -33.46 32.70
C LEU A 176 27.99 -33.67 33.61
N ASP A 177 28.03 -33.03 34.78
CA ASP A 177 29.07 -33.25 35.79
C ASP A 177 29.05 -34.71 36.30
N CYS A 178 27.87 -35.28 36.53
CA CYS A 178 27.72 -36.70 36.85
C CYS A 178 28.24 -37.62 35.72
N PHE A 179 27.91 -37.32 34.47
CA PHE A 179 28.44 -38.07 33.32
C PHE A 179 29.96 -37.91 33.15
N ASN A 180 30.52 -36.72 33.40
CA ASN A 180 31.96 -36.47 33.37
C ASN A 180 32.69 -37.28 34.44
N ARG A 181 32.12 -37.35 35.65
CA ARG A 181 32.66 -38.17 36.76
C ARG A 181 32.58 -39.65 36.44
N ALA A 182 31.46 -40.11 35.86
CA ALA A 182 31.32 -41.49 35.37
C ALA A 182 32.37 -41.82 34.29
N ALA A 183 32.63 -40.89 33.36
CA ALA A 183 33.61 -41.06 32.30
C ALA A 183 35.04 -41.16 32.84
N ASN A 184 35.40 -40.37 33.87
CA ASN A 184 36.70 -40.49 34.55
C ASN A 184 36.88 -41.87 35.20
N GLN A 185 35.82 -42.42 35.80
CA GLN A 185 35.85 -43.79 36.34
C GLN A 185 35.92 -44.83 35.23
N ALA A 186 35.24 -44.62 34.09
CA ALA A 186 35.33 -45.50 32.93
C ALA A 186 36.75 -45.54 32.33
N GLU A 187 37.43 -44.39 32.22
CA GLU A 187 38.83 -44.35 31.77
C GLU A 187 39.76 -45.08 32.75
N LEU A 188 39.53 -44.93 34.06
CA LEU A 188 40.29 -45.67 35.06
C LEU A 188 40.01 -47.18 34.97
N PHE A 189 38.75 -47.58 34.77
CA PHE A 189 38.36 -48.98 34.57
C PHE A 189 39.08 -49.57 33.35
N LEU A 190 39.12 -48.85 32.22
CA LEU A 190 39.82 -49.29 31.01
C LEU A 190 41.34 -49.38 31.21
N LYS A 191 41.94 -48.46 31.98
CA LYS A 191 43.39 -48.52 32.34
C LYS A 191 43.71 -49.71 33.24
N LEU A 192 42.87 -49.99 34.24
CA LEU A 192 43.03 -51.15 35.12
C LEU A 192 42.86 -52.47 34.36
N LEU A 193 41.88 -52.51 33.44
CA LEU A 193 41.65 -53.68 32.58
C LEU A 193 42.85 -53.97 31.66
N GLY A 194 43.48 -52.93 31.10
CA GLY A 194 44.69 -53.07 30.28
C GLY A 194 45.94 -53.54 31.05
N GLN A 195 45.94 -53.47 32.38
CA GLN A 195 47.03 -53.95 33.23
C GLN A 195 46.88 -55.43 33.64
N GLU A 196 45.69 -56.03 33.49
CA GLU A 196 45.43 -57.43 33.88
C GLU A 196 45.76 -58.48 32.79
N GLY A 197 46.29 -58.05 31.63
CA GLY A 197 46.76 -58.92 30.55
C GLY A 197 45.66 -59.35 29.56
N ASP A 198 45.99 -59.38 28.27
CA ASP A 198 45.07 -59.76 27.18
C ASP A 198 44.70 -61.26 27.24
N SER A 199 43.58 -61.55 27.90
CA SER A 199 42.80 -62.77 27.69
C SER A 199 41.82 -62.53 26.55
N ASN A 200 41.93 -63.29 25.46
CA ASN A 200 41.09 -63.13 24.26
C ASN A 200 39.60 -63.44 24.51
N ASP A 201 39.26 -64.12 25.60
CA ASP A 201 37.86 -64.33 26.01
C ASP A 201 37.51 -63.38 27.17
N LEU A 202 36.53 -62.51 26.92
CA LEU A 202 35.94 -61.63 27.93
C LEU A 202 35.04 -62.47 28.85
N ASP A 203 35.26 -62.42 30.17
CA ASP A 203 34.27 -62.93 31.13
C ASP A 203 32.99 -62.07 31.04
N LYS A 204 31.81 -62.69 31.24
CA LYS A 204 30.49 -62.05 31.16
C LYS A 204 30.40 -60.80 32.05
N SER A 205 31.11 -60.79 33.18
CA SER A 205 31.17 -59.64 34.08
C SER A 205 31.87 -58.44 33.43
N THR A 206 32.95 -58.68 32.67
CA THR A 206 33.73 -57.66 31.96
C THR A 206 32.98 -57.15 30.73
N GLU A 207 32.36 -58.04 29.96
CA GLU A 207 31.50 -57.68 28.84
C GLU A 207 30.33 -56.78 29.30
N THR A 208 29.67 -57.15 30.40
CA THR A 208 28.60 -56.34 31.01
C THR A 208 29.12 -54.98 31.48
N ALA A 209 30.38 -54.88 31.94
CA ALA A 209 30.99 -53.61 32.32
C ALA A 209 31.29 -52.72 31.13
N LEU A 210 31.85 -53.29 30.05
CA LEU A 210 32.12 -52.58 28.80
C LEU A 210 30.81 -52.08 28.15
N SER A 211 29.73 -52.88 28.16
CA SER A 211 28.42 -52.46 27.65
C SER A 211 27.81 -51.29 28.46
N ASN A 212 28.00 -51.27 29.79
CA ASN A 212 27.57 -50.11 30.60
C ASN A 212 28.41 -48.86 30.32
N ILE A 213 29.72 -49.01 30.07
CA ILE A 213 30.60 -47.89 29.72
C ILE A 213 30.24 -47.34 28.33
N LEU A 214 29.97 -48.20 27.36
CA LEU A 214 29.47 -47.81 26.04
C LEU A 214 28.17 -47.03 26.17
N THR A 215 27.22 -47.55 26.97
CA THR A 215 25.95 -46.87 27.19
C THR A 215 26.16 -45.51 27.88
N LEU A 216 27.06 -45.41 28.86
CA LEU A 216 27.44 -44.13 29.47
C LEU A 216 27.94 -43.12 28.42
N TYR A 217 28.86 -43.53 27.52
CA TYR A 217 29.36 -42.63 26.48
C TYR A 217 28.25 -42.18 25.52
N VAL A 218 27.32 -43.08 25.18
CA VAL A 218 26.13 -42.74 24.38
C VAL A 218 25.22 -41.74 25.09
N ASP A 219 24.88 -41.95 26.36
CA ASP A 219 24.01 -41.03 27.11
C ASP A 219 24.66 -39.65 27.28
N ARG A 220 25.98 -39.64 27.48
CA ARG A 220 26.77 -38.41 27.59
C ARG A 220 26.83 -37.68 26.25
N ALA A 221 26.97 -38.41 25.14
CA ALA A 221 26.89 -37.83 23.80
C ALA A 221 25.51 -37.22 23.54
N GLU A 222 24.43 -37.92 23.91
CA GLU A 222 23.06 -37.42 23.77
C GLU A 222 22.83 -36.13 24.55
N SER A 223 23.36 -36.05 25.77
CA SER A 223 23.26 -34.87 26.61
C SER A 223 24.01 -33.68 26.00
N HIS A 224 25.25 -33.88 25.53
CA HIS A 224 26.00 -32.84 24.81
C HIS A 224 25.31 -32.41 23.50
N PHE A 225 24.71 -33.36 22.78
CA PHE A 225 24.00 -33.09 21.54
C PHE A 225 22.73 -32.25 21.78
N GLN A 226 21.98 -32.53 22.86
CA GLN A 226 20.81 -31.75 23.28
C GLN A 226 21.16 -30.31 23.66
N ILE A 227 22.33 -30.08 24.27
CA ILE A 227 22.84 -28.74 24.64
C ILE A 227 23.42 -27.99 23.41
N GLY A 228 23.49 -28.64 22.23
CA GLY A 228 24.02 -28.04 21.01
C GLY A 228 25.55 -28.15 20.84
N ASP A 229 26.25 -28.79 21.77
CA ASP A 229 27.69 -29.07 21.68
C ASP A 229 27.95 -30.34 20.86
N SER A 230 27.84 -30.20 19.54
CA SER A 230 28.04 -31.30 18.59
C SER A 230 29.47 -31.84 18.59
N ALA A 231 30.46 -31.03 18.98
CA ALA A 231 31.87 -31.45 19.02
C ALA A 231 32.14 -32.37 20.23
N ALA A 232 31.62 -32.03 21.41
CA ALA A 232 31.70 -32.90 22.57
C ALA A 232 30.86 -34.17 22.40
N ALA A 233 29.68 -34.07 21.78
CA ALA A 233 28.87 -35.23 21.44
C ALA A 233 29.64 -36.20 20.53
N TYR A 234 30.29 -35.67 19.49
CA TYR A 234 31.11 -36.45 18.57
C TYR A 234 32.28 -37.13 19.27
N SER A 235 33.02 -36.42 20.12
CA SER A 235 34.13 -36.99 20.89
C SER A 235 33.71 -38.17 21.79
N ASN A 236 32.54 -38.07 22.42
CA ASN A 236 32.00 -39.16 23.25
C ASN A 236 31.60 -40.39 22.42
N ILE A 237 31.01 -40.21 21.25
CA ILE A 237 30.71 -41.33 20.35
C ILE A 237 32.01 -41.96 19.81
N GLN A 238 33.04 -41.18 19.50
CA GLN A 238 34.36 -41.74 19.14
C GLN A 238 34.98 -42.55 20.29
N ALA A 239 34.79 -42.14 21.54
CA ALA A 239 35.20 -42.92 22.70
C ALA A 239 34.40 -44.24 22.82
N ALA A 240 33.10 -44.22 22.53
CA ALA A 240 32.27 -45.42 22.45
C ALA A 240 32.71 -46.35 21.31
N LYS A 241 33.06 -45.80 20.15
CA LYS A 241 33.53 -46.52 18.96
C LYS A 241 34.78 -47.35 19.22
N ARG A 242 35.69 -46.90 20.10
CA ARG A 242 36.88 -47.67 20.52
C ARG A 242 36.54 -48.97 21.27
N LEU A 243 35.34 -49.09 21.82
CA LEU A 243 34.90 -50.29 22.55
C LEU A 243 34.27 -51.34 21.62
N VAL A 244 33.99 -50.97 20.37
CA VAL A 244 33.29 -51.79 19.39
C VAL A 244 34.09 -53.02 18.98
N GLU A 245 35.42 -52.92 18.89
CA GLU A 245 36.30 -54.08 18.63
C GLU A 245 36.09 -55.21 19.66
N LYS A 246 35.75 -54.84 20.90
CA LYS A 246 35.48 -55.78 22.01
C LYS A 246 34.00 -56.12 22.16
N LEU A 247 33.10 -55.39 21.49
CA LEU A 247 31.64 -55.52 21.56
C LEU A 247 31.02 -55.44 20.15
N PRO A 248 31.30 -56.40 19.26
CA PRO A 248 30.84 -56.34 17.87
C PRO A 248 29.30 -56.33 17.74
N HIS A 249 28.56 -56.87 18.71
CA HIS A 249 27.09 -56.85 18.72
C HIS A 249 26.48 -55.44 18.91
N GLU A 250 27.26 -54.43 19.34
CA GLU A 250 26.80 -53.05 19.54
C GLU A 250 27.05 -52.14 18.31
N ILE A 251 27.70 -52.65 17.24
CA ILE A 251 28.01 -51.88 16.01
C ILE A 251 26.75 -51.20 15.44
N GLN A 252 25.67 -51.96 15.28
CA GLN A 252 24.42 -51.46 14.70
C GLN A 252 23.80 -50.35 15.54
N ARG A 253 23.94 -50.44 16.87
CA ARG A 253 23.39 -49.44 17.79
C ARG A 253 24.14 -48.12 17.66
N ILE A 254 25.47 -48.14 17.67
CA ILE A 254 26.28 -46.91 17.52
C ILE A 254 26.06 -46.30 16.15
N SER A 255 26.09 -47.09 15.09
CA SER A 255 25.88 -46.59 13.74
C SER A 255 24.49 -45.95 13.55
N MET A 256 23.44 -46.50 14.19
CA MET A 256 22.10 -45.90 14.19
C MET A 256 22.07 -44.56 14.94
N ILE A 257 22.79 -44.44 16.05
CA ILE A 257 22.88 -43.18 16.81
C ILE A 257 23.57 -42.11 15.96
N GLU A 258 24.69 -42.43 15.32
CA GLU A 258 25.40 -41.51 14.42
C GLU A 258 24.52 -41.07 13.25
N TYR A 259 23.77 -42.01 12.65
CA TYR A 259 22.78 -41.70 11.61
C TYR A 259 21.68 -40.74 12.12
N ASN A 260 21.11 -40.99 13.30
CA ASN A 260 20.05 -40.16 13.86
C ASN A 260 20.53 -38.75 14.20
N TYR A 261 21.74 -38.60 14.76
CA TYR A 261 22.34 -37.28 14.97
C TYR A 261 22.59 -36.56 13.65
N ALA A 262 23.03 -37.27 12.62
CA ALA A 262 23.17 -36.67 11.30
C ALA A 262 21.83 -36.23 10.69
N VAL A 263 20.75 -36.98 10.89
CA VAL A 263 19.40 -36.58 10.44
C VAL A 263 18.98 -35.26 11.10
N ASP A 264 19.17 -35.13 12.42
CA ASP A 264 18.85 -33.90 13.16
C ASP A 264 19.76 -32.71 12.76
N LEU A 265 21.04 -32.96 12.50
CA LEU A 265 21.93 -31.92 12.00
C LEU A 265 21.56 -31.49 10.57
N ASN A 266 21.16 -32.45 9.72
CA ASN A 266 20.75 -32.19 8.36
C ASN A 266 19.42 -31.41 8.30
N SER A 267 18.48 -31.65 9.23
CA SER A 267 17.24 -30.85 9.34
C SER A 267 17.51 -29.43 9.86
N LYS A 268 18.59 -29.23 10.61
CA LYS A 268 19.08 -27.91 11.07
C LYS A 268 20.03 -27.23 10.08
N GLU A 269 20.11 -27.71 8.84
CA GLU A 269 20.97 -27.19 7.77
C GLU A 269 22.49 -27.19 8.08
N ARG A 270 22.93 -27.97 9.09
CA ARG A 270 24.35 -28.14 9.45
C ARG A 270 24.98 -29.28 8.65
N TYR A 271 25.03 -29.11 7.33
CA TYR A 271 25.41 -30.16 6.39
C TYR A 271 26.85 -30.66 6.57
N GLU A 272 27.81 -29.79 6.88
CA GLU A 272 29.22 -30.21 7.08
C GLU A 272 29.38 -31.16 8.28
N ASP A 273 28.67 -30.88 9.39
CA ASP A 273 28.66 -31.75 10.55
C ASP A 273 27.93 -33.05 10.22
N ALA A 274 26.76 -32.98 9.58
CA ALA A 274 26.00 -34.15 9.15
C ALA A 274 26.82 -35.08 8.24
N ILE A 275 27.60 -34.53 7.31
CA ILE A 275 28.52 -35.29 6.43
C ILE A 275 29.52 -36.10 7.26
N ARG A 276 30.10 -35.51 8.31
CA ARG A 276 31.06 -36.21 9.19
C ARG A 276 30.39 -37.38 9.90
N TRP A 277 29.23 -37.17 10.50
CA TRP A 277 28.49 -38.21 11.21
C TRP A 277 27.99 -39.33 10.28
N LEU A 278 27.59 -39.02 9.05
CA LEU A 278 27.11 -40.02 8.08
C LEU A 278 28.24 -40.88 7.51
N LYS A 279 29.43 -40.32 7.31
CA LYS A 279 30.61 -41.09 6.92
C LYS A 279 30.96 -42.12 8.00
N ASP A 280 31.04 -41.68 9.24
CA ASP A 280 31.38 -42.55 10.36
C ASP A 280 30.33 -43.67 10.54
N SER A 281 29.05 -43.32 10.39
CA SER A 281 27.93 -44.27 10.44
C SER A 281 28.05 -45.33 9.35
N PHE A 282 28.40 -44.91 8.13
CA PHE A 282 28.59 -45.82 7.01
C PHE A 282 29.82 -46.74 7.20
N GLU A 283 30.96 -46.18 7.61
CA GLU A 283 32.17 -46.95 7.92
C GLU A 283 31.92 -48.01 9.01
N LEU A 284 31.15 -47.66 10.05
CA LEU A 284 30.76 -48.62 11.08
C LEU A 284 29.89 -49.75 10.54
N TYR A 285 28.96 -49.45 9.64
CA TYR A 285 28.14 -50.48 9.00
C TYR A 285 28.96 -51.41 8.10
N GLU A 286 30.10 -50.97 7.54
CA GLU A 286 30.98 -51.85 6.77
C GLU A 286 31.69 -52.91 7.63
N LEU A 287 31.89 -52.61 8.91
CA LEU A 287 32.50 -53.49 9.91
C LEU A 287 31.52 -54.54 10.49
N ASP A 288 30.21 -54.36 10.30
CA ASP A 288 29.19 -55.31 10.75
C ASP A 288 29.20 -56.58 9.89
N GLU A 289 29.27 -57.75 10.53
CA GLU A 289 29.17 -59.05 9.85
C GLU A 289 27.76 -59.26 9.25
N ASN A 290 26.73 -58.65 9.84
CA ASN A 290 25.33 -58.72 9.39
C ASN A 290 24.95 -57.51 8.51
N LYS A 291 25.70 -57.31 7.41
CA LYS A 291 25.54 -56.18 6.49
C LYS A 291 24.07 -55.96 6.06
N ASN A 292 23.47 -54.88 6.56
CA ASN A 292 22.15 -54.44 6.11
C ASN A 292 22.29 -53.41 4.97
N LEU A 293 22.28 -53.91 3.73
CA LEU A 293 22.45 -53.08 2.52
C LEU A 293 21.40 -51.98 2.38
N GLN A 294 20.18 -52.21 2.88
CA GLN A 294 19.10 -51.21 2.84
C GLN A 294 19.39 -50.04 3.78
N LYS A 295 19.87 -50.29 5.00
CA LYS A 295 20.28 -49.22 5.93
C LYS A 295 21.51 -48.47 5.43
N GLN A 296 22.50 -49.20 4.90
CA GLN A 296 23.72 -48.61 4.33
C GLN A 296 23.42 -47.68 3.14
N SER A 297 22.57 -48.13 2.20
CA SER A 297 22.14 -47.29 1.07
C SER A 297 21.35 -46.06 1.52
N ARG A 298 20.56 -46.14 2.60
CA ARG A 298 19.85 -45.00 3.19
C ARG A 298 20.83 -43.97 3.76
N THR A 299 21.85 -44.40 4.50
CA THR A 299 22.92 -43.53 5.01
C THR A 299 23.66 -42.83 3.85
N LEU A 300 24.03 -43.58 2.80
CA LEU A 300 24.70 -43.02 1.63
C LEU A 300 23.85 -42.02 0.85
N ARG A 301 22.52 -42.22 0.75
CA ARG A 301 21.62 -41.24 0.13
C ARG A 301 21.51 -39.95 0.92
N LEU A 302 21.39 -40.05 2.25
CA LEU A 302 21.38 -38.87 3.11
C LEU A 302 22.71 -38.12 3.03
N LEU A 303 23.83 -38.86 2.99
CA LEU A 303 25.17 -38.29 2.79
C LEU A 303 25.28 -37.60 1.44
N SER A 304 24.78 -38.24 0.37
CA SER A 304 24.71 -37.65 -0.96
C SER A 304 23.86 -36.37 -0.98
N ASN A 305 22.75 -36.34 -0.23
CA ASN A 305 21.91 -35.15 -0.13
C ASN A 305 22.63 -34.02 0.62
N ALA A 306 23.27 -34.31 1.75
CA ALA A 306 24.06 -33.33 2.48
C ALA A 306 25.19 -32.76 1.61
N TYR A 307 25.87 -33.60 0.83
CA TYR A 307 26.86 -33.16 -0.15
C TYR A 307 26.30 -32.25 -1.24
N LEU A 308 25.09 -32.56 -1.72
CA LEU A 308 24.40 -31.76 -2.73
C LEU A 308 24.07 -30.36 -2.20
N GLU A 309 23.57 -30.25 -0.96
CA GLU A 309 23.30 -28.97 -0.31
C GLU A 309 24.60 -28.19 0.00
N SER A 310 25.69 -28.89 0.36
CA SER A 310 27.03 -28.32 0.48
C SER A 310 27.73 -28.01 -0.85
N LYS A 311 27.05 -28.15 -2.00
CA LYS A 311 27.59 -27.92 -3.36
C LYS A 311 28.79 -28.80 -3.74
N MET A 312 28.95 -29.95 -3.09
CA MET A 312 30.01 -30.94 -3.35
C MET A 312 29.50 -32.05 -4.27
N PHE A 313 29.15 -31.69 -5.51
CA PHE A 313 28.35 -32.55 -6.39
C PHE A 313 29.03 -33.87 -6.78
N ASP A 314 30.34 -33.90 -7.08
CA ASP A 314 31.03 -35.14 -7.46
C ASP A 314 31.07 -36.17 -6.31
N GLN A 315 31.23 -35.70 -5.06
CA GLN A 315 31.22 -36.56 -3.88
C GLN A 315 29.81 -37.10 -3.63
N GLY A 316 28.79 -36.24 -3.76
CA GLY A 316 27.40 -36.66 -3.71
C GLY A 316 27.08 -37.70 -4.77
N LEU A 317 27.50 -37.48 -6.02
CA LEU A 317 27.27 -38.40 -7.13
C LEU A 317 27.88 -39.78 -6.88
N ASN A 318 29.11 -39.84 -6.38
CA ASN A 318 29.74 -41.11 -6.03
C ASN A 318 28.94 -41.85 -4.92
N CYS A 319 28.53 -41.13 -3.86
CA CYS A 319 27.75 -41.71 -2.78
C CYS A 319 26.40 -42.28 -3.26
N VAL A 320 25.65 -41.57 -4.11
CA VAL A 320 24.36 -42.06 -4.61
C VAL A 320 24.53 -43.23 -5.58
N GLN A 321 25.59 -43.25 -6.39
CA GLN A 321 25.88 -44.37 -7.29
C GLN A 321 26.21 -45.64 -6.50
N ILE A 322 27.01 -45.53 -5.44
CA ILE A 322 27.26 -46.64 -4.52
C ILE A 322 25.94 -47.09 -3.87
N ALA A 323 25.12 -46.16 -3.37
CA ALA A 323 23.82 -46.49 -2.78
C ALA A 323 22.89 -47.22 -3.75
N ASN A 324 22.82 -46.77 -5.01
CA ASN A 324 21.98 -47.36 -6.04
C ASN A 324 22.49 -48.74 -6.49
N ASN A 325 23.81 -48.97 -6.48
CA ASN A 325 24.40 -50.30 -6.72
C ASN A 325 24.10 -51.27 -5.58
N MET A 326 23.98 -50.79 -4.34
CA MET A 326 23.67 -51.62 -3.17
C MET A 326 22.19 -51.97 -3.07
N PHE A 327 21.32 -50.97 -3.22
CA PHE A 327 19.87 -51.14 -3.13
C PHE A 327 19.16 -50.03 -3.90
N LYS A 328 18.88 -50.23 -5.18
CA LYS A 328 18.28 -49.20 -6.06
C LYS A 328 16.84 -48.86 -5.67
N THR A 329 16.54 -47.56 -5.51
CA THR A 329 15.17 -47.07 -5.26
C THR A 329 14.86 -45.83 -6.10
N PRO A 330 13.58 -45.49 -6.35
CA PRO A 330 13.21 -44.29 -7.08
C PRO A 330 13.82 -43.00 -6.51
N GLN A 331 13.88 -42.85 -5.18
CA GLN A 331 14.48 -41.69 -4.52
C GLN A 331 15.98 -41.59 -4.79
N GLY A 332 16.66 -42.73 -4.88
CA GLY A 332 18.08 -42.78 -5.24
C GLY A 332 18.32 -42.39 -6.70
N ILE A 333 17.47 -42.84 -7.63
CA ILE A 333 17.55 -42.44 -9.05
C ILE A 333 17.25 -40.94 -9.21
N PHE A 334 16.24 -40.42 -8.50
CA PHE A 334 15.92 -38.99 -8.47
C PHE A 334 17.10 -38.13 -8.00
N LEU A 335 17.75 -38.50 -6.90
CA LEU A 335 18.91 -37.78 -6.38
C LEU A 335 20.08 -37.80 -7.38
N GLU A 336 20.27 -38.92 -8.07
CA GLU A 336 21.25 -39.05 -9.16
C GLU A 336 20.93 -38.14 -10.36
N VAL A 337 19.66 -38.03 -10.78
CA VAL A 337 19.22 -37.04 -11.79
C VAL A 337 19.55 -35.62 -11.34
N ARG A 338 19.23 -35.27 -10.09
CA ARG A 338 19.49 -33.92 -9.53
C ARG A 338 20.98 -33.59 -9.56
N LEU A 339 21.84 -34.54 -9.21
CA LEU A 339 23.30 -34.38 -9.24
C LEU A 339 23.86 -34.27 -10.65
N PHE A 340 23.43 -35.13 -11.58
CA PHE A 340 23.82 -35.02 -12.99
C PHE A 340 23.38 -33.67 -13.59
N ALA A 341 22.19 -33.19 -13.21
CA ALA A 341 21.70 -31.89 -13.65
C ALA A 341 22.58 -30.74 -13.13
N LYS A 342 22.96 -30.75 -11.83
CA LYS A 342 23.89 -29.74 -11.27
C LYS A 342 25.31 -29.82 -11.86
N LEU A 343 25.74 -30.99 -12.30
CA LEU A 343 27.02 -31.20 -12.99
C LEU A 343 26.96 -30.89 -14.49
N ASN A 344 25.81 -30.42 -15.00
CA ASN A 344 25.57 -30.09 -16.40
C ASN A 344 25.81 -31.27 -17.38
N ARG A 345 25.43 -32.49 -16.97
CA ARG A 345 25.62 -33.74 -17.73
C ARG A 345 24.32 -34.18 -18.41
N GLU A 346 23.93 -33.51 -19.50
CA GLU A 346 22.61 -33.66 -20.14
C GLU A 346 22.30 -35.08 -20.65
N GLU A 347 23.29 -35.80 -21.21
CA GLU A 347 23.10 -37.17 -21.72
C GLU A 347 22.85 -38.18 -20.60
N GLU A 348 23.59 -38.06 -19.49
CA GLU A 348 23.35 -38.83 -18.27
C GLU A 348 21.98 -38.52 -17.67
N VAL A 349 21.61 -37.23 -17.59
CA VAL A 349 20.29 -36.80 -17.12
C VAL A 349 19.18 -37.46 -17.96
N GLU A 350 19.25 -37.39 -19.30
CA GLU A 350 18.23 -37.98 -20.18
C GLU A 350 18.09 -39.49 -19.95
N ARG A 351 19.20 -40.22 -19.81
CA ARG A 351 19.18 -41.67 -19.54
C ARG A 351 18.56 -41.98 -18.18
N THR A 352 19.03 -41.32 -17.12
CA THR A 352 18.63 -41.61 -15.74
C THR A 352 17.19 -41.20 -15.46
N ILE A 353 16.71 -40.07 -16.01
CA ILE A 353 15.29 -39.70 -15.84
C ILE A 353 14.36 -40.63 -16.63
N GLN A 354 14.77 -41.09 -17.82
CA GLN A 354 13.97 -42.09 -18.53
C GLN A 354 13.89 -43.41 -17.77
N GLU A 355 14.93 -43.77 -17.03
CA GLU A 355 14.88 -44.90 -16.10
C GLU A 355 13.92 -44.64 -14.93
N LEU A 356 13.97 -43.46 -14.30
CA LEU A 356 13.06 -43.06 -13.22
C LEU A 356 11.59 -43.15 -13.65
N LEU A 357 11.27 -42.66 -14.85
CA LEU A 357 9.91 -42.63 -15.40
C LEU A 357 9.38 -44.00 -15.83
N ARG A 358 10.26 -44.96 -16.13
CA ARG A 358 9.88 -46.35 -16.49
C ARG A 358 9.61 -47.21 -15.25
N ASN A 359 10.09 -46.80 -14.08
CA ASN A 359 9.92 -47.58 -12.87
C ASN A 359 8.48 -47.43 -12.33
N PRO A 360 7.69 -48.52 -12.23
CA PRO A 360 6.31 -48.47 -11.76
C PRO A 360 6.18 -48.06 -10.28
N GLU A 361 7.23 -48.19 -9.48
CA GLU A 361 7.24 -47.80 -8.06
C GLU A 361 7.50 -46.31 -7.85
N THR A 362 7.80 -45.54 -8.92
CA THR A 362 8.08 -44.11 -8.81
C THR A 362 6.80 -43.30 -8.56
N PRO A 363 6.69 -42.59 -7.42
CA PRO A 363 5.55 -41.70 -7.18
C PRO A 363 5.54 -40.54 -8.18
N LEU A 364 4.36 -40.14 -8.66
CA LEU A 364 4.27 -39.06 -9.64
C LEU A 364 4.93 -37.75 -9.18
N ASN A 365 4.78 -37.38 -7.91
CA ASN A 365 5.39 -36.17 -7.36
C ASN A 365 6.92 -36.19 -7.49
N LEU A 366 7.54 -37.36 -7.39
CA LEU A 366 8.98 -37.53 -7.58
C LEU A 366 9.38 -37.31 -9.04
N SER A 367 8.61 -37.88 -9.98
CA SER A 367 8.79 -37.67 -11.42
C SER A 367 8.63 -36.20 -11.83
N VAL A 368 7.61 -35.52 -11.32
CA VAL A 368 7.36 -34.10 -11.59
C VAL A 368 8.46 -33.23 -11.00
N SER A 369 8.93 -33.54 -9.79
CA SER A 369 10.06 -32.82 -9.16
C SER A 369 11.35 -33.00 -9.95
N ALA A 370 11.63 -34.21 -10.43
CA ALA A 370 12.78 -34.49 -11.29
C ALA A 370 12.75 -33.65 -12.58
N LEU A 371 11.58 -33.56 -13.22
CA LEU A 371 11.40 -32.76 -14.43
C LEU A 371 11.56 -31.27 -14.15
N LYS A 372 11.05 -30.77 -13.02
CA LYS A 372 11.23 -29.38 -12.60
C LYS A 372 12.71 -29.04 -12.44
N ASP A 373 13.50 -29.88 -11.75
CA ASP A 373 14.94 -29.69 -11.58
C ASP A 373 15.68 -29.60 -12.93
N ILE A 374 15.31 -30.44 -13.89
CA ILE A 374 15.88 -30.45 -15.26
C ILE A 374 15.52 -29.17 -16.03
N VAL A 375 14.27 -28.70 -15.91
CA VAL A 375 13.81 -27.45 -16.52
C VAL A 375 14.54 -26.24 -15.93
N GLU A 376 14.76 -26.22 -14.62
CA GLU A 376 15.54 -25.17 -13.94
C GLU A 376 17.00 -25.13 -14.39
N GLN A 377 17.58 -26.27 -14.79
CA GLN A 377 18.93 -26.30 -15.40
C GLN A 377 18.93 -25.93 -16.90
N GLY A 378 17.76 -25.76 -17.54
CA GLY A 378 17.63 -25.34 -18.93
C GLY A 378 17.60 -26.46 -19.97
N PHE A 379 17.50 -27.74 -19.56
CA PHE A 379 17.45 -28.89 -20.48
C PHE A 379 16.04 -29.11 -21.07
N ASN A 380 15.50 -28.08 -21.72
CA ASN A 380 14.11 -28.06 -22.18
C ASN A 380 13.78 -29.17 -23.20
N LYS A 381 14.73 -29.57 -24.05
CA LYS A 381 14.53 -30.66 -25.02
C LYS A 381 14.34 -32.01 -24.33
N VAL A 382 15.12 -32.29 -23.30
CA VAL A 382 15.02 -33.51 -22.49
C VAL A 382 13.70 -33.49 -21.71
N ALA A 383 13.39 -32.38 -21.06
CA ALA A 383 12.13 -32.21 -20.33
C ALA A 383 10.91 -32.43 -21.21
N PHE A 384 10.87 -31.86 -22.42
CA PHE A 384 9.78 -32.04 -23.39
C PHE A 384 9.54 -33.51 -23.74
N LYS A 385 10.60 -34.26 -24.10
CA LYS A 385 10.49 -35.70 -24.38
C LYS A 385 9.98 -36.48 -23.16
N CYS A 386 10.44 -36.12 -21.97
CA CYS A 386 10.13 -36.84 -20.74
C CYS A 386 8.71 -36.55 -20.24
N TYR A 387 8.21 -35.32 -20.38
CA TYR A 387 6.80 -35.00 -20.13
C TYR A 387 5.86 -35.79 -21.05
N LYS A 388 6.19 -35.95 -22.34
CA LYS A 388 5.39 -36.79 -23.26
C LYS A 388 5.31 -38.25 -22.79
N LYS A 389 6.44 -38.84 -22.39
CA LYS A 389 6.47 -40.20 -21.82
C LYS A 389 5.69 -40.30 -20.51
N LEU A 390 5.80 -39.30 -19.64
CA LEU A 390 5.05 -39.26 -18.39
C LEU A 390 3.54 -39.15 -18.65
N LEU A 391 3.13 -38.38 -19.66
CA LEU A 391 1.74 -38.29 -20.07
C LEU A 391 1.22 -39.60 -20.67
N GLU A 392 2.01 -40.29 -21.49
CA GLU A 392 1.68 -41.63 -22.00
C GLU A 392 1.48 -42.63 -20.85
N ALA A 393 2.34 -42.59 -19.83
CA ALA A 393 2.24 -43.46 -18.66
C ALA A 393 1.05 -43.11 -17.75
N ALA A 394 0.70 -41.82 -17.65
CA ALA A 394 -0.40 -41.35 -16.83
C ALA A 394 -1.77 -41.41 -17.53
N ASN A 395 -1.82 -41.75 -18.82
CA ASN A 395 -3.05 -41.75 -19.60
C ASN A 395 -4.11 -42.71 -19.01
N GLY A 396 -5.30 -42.19 -18.70
CA GLY A 396 -6.39 -42.93 -18.06
C GLY A 396 -6.21 -43.17 -16.56
N SER A 397 -5.13 -42.67 -15.95
CA SER A 397 -4.91 -42.74 -14.51
C SER A 397 -5.62 -41.59 -13.77
N GLU A 398 -5.83 -41.75 -12.46
CA GLU A 398 -6.36 -40.69 -11.58
C GLU A 398 -5.48 -39.43 -11.58
N GLN A 399 -4.19 -39.57 -11.86
CA GLN A 399 -3.23 -38.47 -11.82
C GLN A 399 -3.02 -37.78 -13.18
N GLU A 400 -3.68 -38.25 -14.26
CA GLU A 400 -3.59 -37.65 -15.59
C GLU A 400 -3.81 -36.12 -15.59
N PRO A 401 -4.83 -35.57 -14.89
CA PRO A 401 -5.07 -34.12 -14.87
C PRO A 401 -3.87 -33.33 -14.31
N ARG A 402 -3.21 -33.84 -13.27
CA ARG A 402 -2.06 -33.17 -12.65
C ARG A 402 -0.84 -33.16 -13.58
N VAL A 403 -0.62 -34.26 -14.31
CA VAL A 403 0.46 -34.34 -15.32
C VAL A 403 0.21 -33.36 -16.46
N LEU A 404 -1.04 -33.29 -16.95
CA LEU A 404 -1.46 -32.36 -18.01
C LEU A 404 -1.19 -30.91 -17.62
N VAL A 405 -1.55 -30.49 -16.40
CA VAL A 405 -1.31 -29.13 -15.91
C VAL A 405 0.19 -28.81 -15.81
N ARG A 406 1.00 -29.73 -15.27
CA ARG A 406 2.46 -29.52 -15.16
C ARG A 406 3.14 -29.49 -16.53
N TYR A 407 2.67 -30.30 -17.49
CA TYR A 407 3.17 -30.24 -18.86
C TYR A 407 2.76 -28.92 -19.55
N PHE A 408 1.52 -28.46 -19.34
CA PHE A 408 1.06 -27.17 -19.84
C PHE A 408 1.90 -26.00 -19.31
N ASP A 409 2.15 -25.96 -18.00
CA ASP A 409 2.98 -24.93 -17.36
C ASP A 409 4.41 -24.89 -17.93
N PHE A 410 5.01 -26.08 -18.15
CA PHE A 410 6.30 -26.21 -18.80
C PHE A 410 6.29 -25.66 -20.24
N LEU A 411 5.29 -26.03 -21.06
CA LEU A 411 5.18 -25.54 -22.43
C LEU A 411 5.02 -24.02 -22.48
N ALA A 412 4.22 -23.46 -21.57
CA ALA A 412 3.92 -22.04 -21.51
C ALA A 412 5.12 -21.18 -21.10
N ASN A 413 5.91 -21.64 -20.12
CA ASN A 413 6.97 -20.81 -19.53
C ASN A 413 8.37 -21.09 -20.09
N HIS A 414 8.65 -22.30 -20.60
CA HIS A 414 10.01 -22.73 -20.90
C HIS A 414 10.25 -23.14 -22.36
N CYS A 415 9.20 -23.28 -23.18
CA CYS A 415 9.33 -23.60 -24.60
C CYS A 415 8.91 -22.39 -25.46
N SER A 416 9.79 -21.91 -26.35
CA SER A 416 9.46 -20.86 -27.33
C SER A 416 9.34 -21.45 -28.74
N GLY A 417 8.16 -21.38 -29.35
CA GLY A 417 7.91 -21.82 -30.74
C GLY A 417 6.46 -22.21 -31.05
N ASP A 418 6.11 -22.22 -32.34
CA ASP A 418 4.75 -22.51 -32.86
C ASP A 418 4.30 -23.97 -32.60
N LEU A 419 5.24 -24.90 -32.48
CA LEU A 419 4.98 -26.32 -32.17
C LEU A 419 4.33 -26.53 -30.79
N ASN A 420 4.33 -25.53 -29.91
CA ASN A 420 3.81 -25.63 -28.55
C ASN A 420 2.32 -25.31 -28.47
N GLN A 421 1.78 -24.49 -29.39
CA GLN A 421 0.38 -24.07 -29.33
C GLN A 421 -0.57 -25.23 -29.58
N ASP A 422 -0.24 -26.12 -30.53
CA ASP A 422 -1.05 -27.31 -30.81
C ASP A 422 -1.06 -28.30 -29.63
N ASP A 423 0.10 -28.54 -29.00
CA ASP A 423 0.18 -29.39 -27.80
C ASP A 423 -0.57 -28.76 -26.60
N MET A 424 -0.51 -27.43 -26.42
CA MET A 424 -1.29 -26.71 -25.39
C MET A 424 -2.80 -26.82 -25.62
N LEU A 425 -3.26 -26.67 -26.87
CA LEU A 425 -4.68 -26.82 -27.22
C LEU A 425 -5.17 -28.25 -26.97
N LYS A 426 -4.38 -29.26 -27.34
CA LYS A 426 -4.68 -30.67 -27.05
C LYS A 426 -4.82 -30.93 -25.56
N ILE A 427 -3.98 -30.32 -24.73
CA ILE A 427 -4.08 -30.43 -23.27
C ILE A 427 -5.40 -29.82 -22.76
N ILE A 428 -5.75 -28.62 -23.23
CA ILE A 428 -7.00 -27.95 -22.85
C ILE A 428 -8.21 -28.81 -23.24
N ASP A 429 -8.28 -29.29 -24.48
CA ASP A 429 -9.37 -30.13 -24.97
C ASP A 429 -9.46 -31.45 -24.20
N ARG A 430 -8.32 -32.06 -23.87
CA ARG A 430 -8.25 -33.27 -23.03
C ARG A 430 -8.77 -33.01 -21.62
N MET A 431 -8.40 -31.89 -21.01
CA MET A 431 -8.86 -31.49 -19.68
C MET A 431 -10.38 -31.26 -19.64
N ILE A 432 -10.94 -30.62 -20.67
CA ILE A 432 -12.40 -30.44 -20.83
C ILE A 432 -13.11 -31.80 -21.01
N HIS A 433 -12.55 -32.70 -21.83
CA HIS A 433 -13.12 -34.03 -22.00
C HIS A 433 -13.12 -34.84 -20.69
N LEU A 434 -12.04 -34.77 -19.91
CA LEU A 434 -11.92 -35.43 -18.60
C LEU A 434 -12.96 -34.91 -17.60
N SER A 435 -13.24 -33.60 -17.61
CA SER A 435 -14.23 -32.99 -16.72
C SER A 435 -15.67 -33.38 -17.06
N GLN A 436 -15.97 -33.68 -18.33
CA GLN A 436 -17.29 -34.10 -18.79
C GLN A 436 -17.53 -35.61 -18.63
N SER A 437 -16.47 -36.43 -18.69
CA SER A 437 -16.58 -37.89 -18.79
C SER A 437 -16.50 -38.65 -17.46
N SER A 438 -15.99 -38.03 -16.39
CA SER A 438 -15.55 -38.77 -15.19
C SER A 438 -16.44 -38.55 -13.97
N SER A 439 -17.18 -39.59 -13.55
CA SER A 439 -18.02 -39.53 -12.32
C SER A 439 -17.27 -39.85 -11.02
N SER A 440 -16.06 -40.43 -11.09
CA SER A 440 -15.36 -41.00 -9.92
C SER A 440 -14.25 -40.14 -9.30
N ASN A 441 -13.71 -39.12 -10.00
CA ASN A 441 -12.55 -38.32 -9.52
C ASN A 441 -12.73 -36.80 -9.70
N ILE A 442 -13.92 -36.30 -9.36
CA ILE A 442 -14.33 -34.89 -9.59
C ILE A 442 -13.40 -33.90 -8.86
N THR A 443 -12.89 -34.23 -7.66
CA THR A 443 -12.09 -33.30 -6.85
C THR A 443 -10.74 -32.98 -7.51
N ILE A 444 -9.95 -33.99 -7.88
CA ILE A 444 -8.63 -33.79 -8.51
C ILE A 444 -8.75 -33.06 -9.84
N ILE A 445 -9.80 -33.37 -10.62
CA ILE A 445 -10.07 -32.70 -11.89
C ILE A 445 -10.41 -31.22 -11.64
N LYS A 446 -11.29 -30.91 -10.68
CA LYS A 446 -11.62 -29.52 -10.32
C LYS A 446 -10.40 -28.73 -9.85
N GLU A 447 -9.58 -29.30 -8.97
CA GLU A 447 -8.33 -28.67 -8.52
C GLU A 447 -7.39 -28.39 -9.70
N SER A 448 -7.22 -29.38 -10.58
CA SER A 448 -6.33 -29.26 -11.75
C SER A 448 -6.85 -28.24 -12.78
N LEU A 449 -8.18 -28.16 -12.99
CA LEU A 449 -8.78 -27.14 -13.85
C LEU A 449 -8.59 -25.73 -13.29
N LYS A 450 -8.71 -25.57 -11.96
CA LYS A 450 -8.45 -24.29 -11.30
C LYS A 450 -6.98 -23.88 -11.40
N GLU A 451 -6.05 -24.82 -11.22
CA GLU A 451 -4.63 -24.56 -11.46
C GLU A 451 -4.37 -24.16 -12.93
N LEU A 452 -4.98 -24.86 -13.89
CA LEU A 452 -4.85 -24.55 -15.32
C LEU A 452 -5.42 -23.17 -15.67
N GLU A 453 -6.57 -22.82 -15.11
CA GLU A 453 -7.20 -21.50 -15.25
C GLU A 453 -6.27 -20.39 -14.76
N CYS A 454 -5.67 -20.54 -13.57
CA CYS A 454 -4.69 -19.60 -13.05
C CYS A 454 -3.48 -19.43 -13.99
N ILE A 455 -2.97 -20.53 -14.56
CA ILE A 455 -1.84 -20.49 -15.51
C ILE A 455 -2.26 -19.75 -16.80
N LEU A 456 -3.43 -20.08 -17.36
CA LEU A 456 -3.97 -19.41 -18.55
C LEU A 456 -4.18 -17.92 -18.34
N TRP A 457 -4.75 -17.53 -17.21
CA TRP A 457 -4.92 -16.14 -16.84
C TRP A 457 -3.58 -15.40 -16.76
N ASN A 458 -2.57 -16.01 -16.13
CA ASN A 458 -1.23 -15.45 -16.02
C ASN A 458 -0.54 -15.27 -17.39
N ILE A 459 -0.72 -16.24 -18.31
CA ILE A 459 -0.21 -16.13 -19.68
C ILE A 459 -0.93 -15.00 -20.42
N ALA A 460 -2.25 -14.95 -20.35
CA ALA A 460 -3.05 -13.89 -20.96
C ALA A 460 -2.64 -12.51 -20.43
N TRP A 461 -2.42 -12.38 -19.12
CA TRP A 461 -1.94 -11.16 -18.48
C TRP A 461 -0.54 -10.76 -18.95
N LYS A 462 0.40 -11.71 -19.09
CA LYS A 462 1.73 -11.45 -19.66
C LYS A 462 1.64 -10.90 -21.10
N HIS A 463 0.77 -11.45 -21.93
CA HIS A 463 0.52 -10.94 -23.29
C HIS A 463 -0.14 -9.55 -23.27
N TYR A 464 -1.10 -9.33 -22.38
CA TYR A 464 -1.72 -8.01 -22.19
C TYR A 464 -0.69 -6.94 -21.79
N GLN A 465 0.22 -7.25 -20.86
CA GLN A 465 1.30 -6.35 -20.45
C GLN A 465 2.26 -6.00 -21.61
N LYS A 466 2.47 -6.94 -22.54
CA LYS A 466 3.25 -6.73 -23.77
C LYS A 466 2.48 -5.99 -24.88
N LYS A 467 1.20 -5.65 -24.66
CA LYS A 467 0.26 -5.08 -25.65
C LYS A 467 -0.05 -6.01 -26.82
N GLU A 468 0.09 -7.31 -26.62
CA GLU A 468 -0.27 -8.36 -27.59
C GLU A 468 -1.74 -8.78 -27.35
N TYR A 469 -2.67 -7.85 -27.59
CA TYR A 469 -4.08 -8.01 -27.22
C TYR A 469 -4.77 -9.21 -27.88
N PRO A 470 -4.58 -9.49 -29.19
CA PRO A 470 -5.20 -10.65 -29.84
C PRO A 470 -4.79 -11.98 -29.19
N GLN A 471 -3.50 -12.14 -28.85
CA GLN A 471 -2.99 -13.33 -28.17
C GLN A 471 -3.56 -13.45 -26.75
N ALA A 472 -3.61 -12.34 -25.99
CA ALA A 472 -4.20 -12.33 -24.66
C ALA A 472 -5.67 -12.78 -24.68
N ILE A 473 -6.45 -12.31 -25.67
CA ILE A 473 -7.86 -12.69 -25.86
C ILE A 473 -8.01 -14.19 -26.13
N VAL A 474 -7.12 -14.80 -26.92
CA VAL A 474 -7.13 -16.26 -27.17
C VAL A 474 -7.00 -17.03 -25.85
N PHE A 475 -6.01 -16.69 -25.02
CA PHE A 475 -5.81 -17.35 -23.73
C PHE A 475 -6.94 -17.09 -22.72
N TYR A 476 -7.48 -15.88 -22.66
CA TYR A 476 -8.66 -15.61 -21.83
C TYR A 476 -9.88 -16.41 -22.29
N ASN A 477 -10.11 -16.55 -23.59
CA ASN A 477 -11.19 -17.40 -24.11
C ASN A 477 -11.00 -18.88 -23.76
N HIS A 478 -9.75 -19.36 -23.70
CA HIS A 478 -9.47 -20.71 -23.19
C HIS A 478 -9.79 -20.84 -21.70
N SER A 479 -9.43 -19.84 -20.87
CA SER A 479 -9.84 -19.79 -19.45
C SER A 479 -11.36 -19.90 -19.31
N LEU A 480 -12.10 -19.14 -20.14
CA LEU A 480 -13.57 -19.12 -20.12
C LEU A 480 -14.20 -20.47 -20.53
N LYS A 481 -13.54 -21.28 -21.35
CA LYS A 481 -14.00 -22.63 -21.72
C LYS A 481 -13.82 -23.64 -20.59
N ILE A 482 -12.79 -23.47 -19.76
CA ILE A 482 -12.47 -24.34 -18.63
C ILE A 482 -13.34 -24.02 -17.42
N LEU A 483 -13.63 -22.75 -17.18
CA LEU A 483 -14.46 -22.31 -16.06
C LEU A 483 -15.90 -22.86 -16.19
N PRO A 484 -16.41 -23.59 -15.19
CA PRO A 484 -17.76 -24.12 -15.23
C PRO A 484 -18.83 -23.01 -15.12
N MET A 485 -20.03 -23.25 -15.65
CA MET A 485 -21.06 -22.21 -15.83
C MET A 485 -21.63 -21.66 -14.52
N ASP A 486 -21.50 -22.40 -13.43
CA ASP A 486 -21.90 -21.99 -12.07
C ASP A 486 -20.92 -20.99 -11.43
N GLU A 487 -19.68 -20.92 -11.89
CA GLU A 487 -18.67 -19.94 -11.44
C GLU A 487 -18.84 -18.57 -12.13
N MET A 488 -20.03 -17.97 -11.99
CA MET A 488 -20.41 -16.73 -12.68
C MET A 488 -19.44 -15.57 -12.43
N ILE A 489 -18.95 -15.41 -11.20
CA ILE A 489 -18.04 -14.33 -10.80
C ILE A 489 -16.68 -14.44 -11.51
N ASP A 490 -16.08 -15.64 -11.54
CA ASP A 490 -14.77 -15.83 -12.17
C ASP A 490 -14.88 -15.74 -13.70
N ARG A 491 -15.98 -16.22 -14.28
CA ARG A 491 -16.31 -15.99 -15.69
C ARG A 491 -16.44 -14.49 -16.00
N ALA A 492 -17.10 -13.72 -15.13
CA ALA A 492 -17.21 -12.27 -15.28
C ALA A 492 -15.84 -11.57 -15.22
N LYS A 493 -14.92 -12.00 -14.34
CA LYS A 493 -13.54 -11.48 -14.29
C LYS A 493 -12.79 -11.69 -15.61
N VAL A 494 -12.91 -12.88 -16.21
CA VAL A 494 -12.30 -13.18 -17.51
C VAL A 494 -12.92 -12.32 -18.61
N LEU A 495 -14.25 -12.19 -18.65
CA LEU A 495 -14.95 -11.35 -19.64
C LEU A 495 -14.59 -9.87 -19.51
N ARG A 496 -14.47 -9.33 -18.29
CA ARG A 496 -13.96 -7.96 -18.07
C ARG A 496 -12.55 -7.78 -18.62
N SER A 497 -11.69 -8.80 -18.46
CA SER A 497 -10.31 -8.78 -18.97
C SER A 497 -10.28 -8.81 -20.51
N ILE A 498 -11.15 -9.62 -21.13
CA ILE A 498 -11.35 -9.66 -22.59
C ILE A 498 -11.85 -8.31 -23.11
N ALA A 499 -12.88 -7.74 -22.48
CA ALA A 499 -13.43 -6.45 -22.83
C ALA A 499 -12.38 -5.34 -22.73
N ARG A 500 -11.51 -5.38 -21.71
CA ARG A 500 -10.38 -4.45 -21.59
C ARG A 500 -9.35 -4.62 -22.71
N CYS A 501 -9.05 -5.85 -23.12
CA CYS A 501 -8.18 -6.10 -24.29
C CYS A 501 -8.77 -5.49 -25.56
N TYR A 502 -10.07 -5.70 -25.83
CA TYR A 502 -10.74 -5.11 -26.99
C TYR A 502 -10.80 -3.58 -26.92
N LEU A 503 -11.03 -3.02 -25.72
CA LEU A 503 -11.04 -1.57 -25.49
C LEU A 503 -9.70 -0.94 -25.84
N ASP A 504 -8.60 -1.54 -25.36
CA ASP A 504 -7.23 -1.05 -25.62
C ASP A 504 -6.81 -1.27 -27.09
N ASP A 505 -7.31 -2.32 -27.74
CA ASP A 505 -7.16 -2.56 -29.19
C ASP A 505 -8.11 -1.72 -30.06
N LYS A 506 -8.89 -0.82 -29.46
CA LYS A 506 -9.87 0.08 -30.11
C LYS A 506 -11.04 -0.63 -30.83
N GLN A 507 -11.32 -1.89 -30.48
CA GLN A 507 -12.47 -2.65 -30.98
C GLN A 507 -13.70 -2.45 -30.08
N LEU A 508 -14.30 -1.26 -30.13
CA LEU A 508 -15.36 -0.84 -29.20
C LEU A 508 -16.60 -1.75 -29.20
N THR A 509 -17.03 -2.24 -30.37
CA THR A 509 -18.23 -3.08 -30.48
C THR A 509 -18.08 -4.43 -29.76
N GLU A 510 -16.89 -5.04 -29.86
CA GLU A 510 -16.61 -6.31 -29.19
C GLU A 510 -16.31 -6.09 -27.70
N ALA A 511 -15.67 -4.97 -27.34
CA ALA A 511 -15.51 -4.56 -25.95
C ALA A 511 -16.86 -4.39 -25.24
N CYS A 512 -17.82 -3.74 -25.90
CA CYS A 512 -19.17 -3.52 -25.39
C CYS A 512 -19.89 -4.85 -25.12
N LYS A 513 -19.95 -5.75 -26.12
CA LYS A 513 -20.56 -7.08 -25.94
C LYS A 513 -19.93 -7.89 -24.80
N ALA A 514 -18.59 -7.89 -24.72
CA ALA A 514 -17.90 -8.62 -23.67
C ALA A 514 -18.15 -8.02 -22.27
N ALA A 515 -18.23 -6.69 -22.17
CA ALA A 515 -18.55 -6.00 -20.92
C ALA A 515 -20.02 -6.17 -20.50
N GLU A 516 -20.97 -6.14 -21.45
CA GLU A 516 -22.39 -6.45 -21.20
C GLU A 516 -22.57 -7.87 -20.69
N ASN A 517 -21.88 -8.85 -21.29
CA ASN A 517 -21.89 -10.23 -20.81
C ASN A 517 -21.30 -10.35 -19.40
N ALA A 518 -20.27 -9.56 -19.07
CA ALA A 518 -19.72 -9.51 -17.73
C ALA A 518 -20.69 -8.87 -16.71
N GLU A 519 -21.38 -7.79 -17.08
CA GLU A 519 -22.41 -7.14 -16.24
C GLU A 519 -23.60 -8.09 -16.01
N GLN A 520 -24.01 -8.88 -17.01
CA GLN A 520 -25.09 -9.86 -16.86
C GLN A 520 -24.77 -10.96 -15.85
N LEU A 521 -23.51 -11.43 -15.82
CA LEU A 521 -23.06 -12.46 -14.87
C LEU A 521 -22.78 -11.89 -13.47
N ASP A 522 -22.36 -10.63 -13.39
CA ASP A 522 -21.97 -9.96 -12.15
C ASP A 522 -22.50 -8.51 -12.11
N PRO A 523 -23.83 -8.32 -11.90
CA PRO A 523 -24.49 -7.01 -12.06
C PRO A 523 -24.19 -5.99 -10.97
N LYS A 524 -23.61 -6.44 -9.85
CA LYS A 524 -23.26 -5.59 -8.71
C LYS A 524 -21.76 -5.28 -8.67
N SER A 525 -21.04 -5.53 -9.75
CA SER A 525 -19.59 -5.30 -9.77
C SER A 525 -19.25 -3.89 -10.18
N LEU A 526 -18.60 -3.16 -9.27
CA LEU A 526 -17.94 -1.88 -9.54
C LEU A 526 -17.05 -1.93 -10.79
N HIS A 527 -16.32 -3.03 -10.99
CA HIS A 527 -15.42 -3.19 -12.12
C HIS A 527 -16.16 -3.33 -13.45
N SER A 528 -17.31 -4.03 -13.47
CA SER A 528 -18.16 -4.12 -14.67
C SER A 528 -18.75 -2.74 -14.99
N HIS A 529 -19.29 -2.04 -13.99
CA HIS A 529 -19.85 -0.69 -14.18
C HIS A 529 -18.81 0.32 -14.65
N TYR A 530 -17.60 0.30 -14.09
CA TYR A 530 -16.51 1.18 -14.52
C TYR A 530 -16.06 0.87 -15.96
N LEU A 531 -16.01 -0.41 -16.35
CA LEU A 531 -15.69 -0.77 -17.72
C LEU A 531 -16.76 -0.30 -18.71
N MET A 532 -18.04 -0.46 -18.37
CA MET A 532 -19.15 0.07 -19.17
C MET A 532 -19.14 1.60 -19.25
N TYR A 533 -18.76 2.28 -18.17
CA TYR A 533 -18.51 3.72 -18.15
C TYR A 533 -17.40 4.12 -19.13
N GLN A 534 -16.24 3.45 -19.10
CA GLN A 534 -15.13 3.71 -20.00
C GLN A 534 -15.50 3.50 -21.47
N ILE A 535 -16.23 2.42 -21.78
CA ILE A 535 -16.75 2.15 -23.12
C ILE A 535 -17.73 3.25 -23.55
N SER A 536 -18.66 3.65 -22.68
CA SER A 536 -19.65 4.70 -22.95
C SER A 536 -19.00 6.05 -23.26
N ILE A 537 -17.90 6.39 -22.58
CA ILE A 537 -17.11 7.59 -22.91
C ILE A 537 -16.49 7.45 -24.30
N LYS A 538 -15.85 6.32 -24.60
CA LYS A 538 -15.22 6.10 -25.91
C LYS A 538 -16.21 6.13 -27.07
N GLU A 539 -17.45 5.71 -26.83
CA GLU A 539 -18.56 5.78 -27.78
C GLU A 539 -19.23 7.18 -27.87
N ASN A 540 -18.79 8.14 -27.05
CA ASN A 540 -19.40 9.47 -26.92
C ASN A 540 -20.89 9.43 -26.48
N ASN A 541 -21.27 8.42 -25.70
CA ASN A 541 -22.62 8.28 -25.17
C ASN A 541 -22.73 8.87 -23.75
N ILE A 542 -23.04 10.17 -23.70
CA ILE A 542 -23.12 10.95 -22.45
C ILE A 542 -24.16 10.39 -21.47
N SER A 543 -25.33 9.96 -21.97
CA SER A 543 -26.43 9.47 -21.13
C SER A 543 -26.07 8.15 -20.44
N HIS A 544 -25.48 7.19 -21.17
CA HIS A 544 -25.03 5.93 -20.59
C HIS A 544 -23.87 6.15 -19.62
N ALA A 545 -22.89 6.98 -19.97
CA ALA A 545 -21.77 7.29 -19.08
C ALA A 545 -22.26 7.87 -17.74
N LYS A 546 -23.21 8.82 -17.76
CA LYS A 546 -23.82 9.36 -16.53
C LYS A 546 -24.59 8.31 -15.73
N ASN A 547 -25.27 7.39 -16.39
CA ASN A 547 -26.00 6.31 -15.72
C ASN A 547 -25.05 5.32 -15.02
N TYR A 548 -24.00 4.88 -15.71
CA TYR A 548 -23.01 3.97 -15.13
C TYR A 548 -22.21 4.63 -14.00
N LEU A 549 -21.90 5.91 -14.11
CA LEU A 549 -21.29 6.66 -13.00
C LEU A 549 -22.18 6.62 -11.75
N LYS A 550 -23.51 6.82 -11.90
CA LYS A 550 -24.46 6.69 -10.79
C LYS A 550 -24.51 5.26 -10.24
N LYS A 551 -24.54 4.24 -11.11
CA LYS A 551 -24.51 2.83 -10.68
C LYS A 551 -23.25 2.52 -9.85
N MET A 552 -22.08 3.01 -10.26
CA MET A 552 -20.83 2.85 -9.51
C MET A 552 -20.93 3.43 -8.10
N MET A 553 -21.55 4.61 -7.94
CA MET A 553 -21.70 5.27 -6.63
C MET A 553 -22.57 4.49 -5.63
N HIS A 554 -23.42 3.57 -6.09
CA HIS A 554 -24.28 2.76 -5.22
C HIS A 554 -23.61 1.44 -4.80
N ASP A 555 -22.38 1.17 -5.25
CA ASP A 555 -21.63 -0.04 -4.94
C ASP A 555 -20.96 0.05 -3.57
N GLU A 556 -20.94 -1.06 -2.82
CA GLU A 556 -20.32 -1.12 -1.47
C GLU A 556 -18.79 -0.95 -1.51
N GLU A 557 -18.14 -1.34 -2.62
CA GLU A 557 -16.69 -1.22 -2.79
C GLU A 557 -16.27 0.15 -3.36
N PHE A 558 -17.23 1.05 -3.61
CA PHE A 558 -16.98 2.35 -4.19
C PHE A 558 -16.13 3.24 -3.29
N LYS A 559 -15.17 3.94 -3.90
CA LYS A 559 -14.31 4.94 -3.24
C LYS A 559 -14.34 6.23 -4.03
N ASN A 560 -14.33 7.38 -3.34
CA ASN A 560 -14.35 8.71 -3.96
C ASN A 560 -13.25 8.92 -5.02
N SER A 561 -12.12 8.21 -4.90
CA SER A 561 -11.06 8.18 -5.92
C SER A 561 -11.56 7.78 -7.31
N PHE A 562 -12.60 6.96 -7.41
CA PHE A 562 -13.21 6.59 -8.70
C PHE A 562 -13.89 7.78 -9.38
N LEU A 563 -14.44 8.75 -8.65
CA LEU A 563 -15.01 9.98 -9.23
C LEU A 563 -13.90 10.84 -9.84
N ALA A 564 -12.77 10.99 -9.15
CA ALA A 564 -11.61 11.72 -9.68
C ALA A 564 -11.04 11.06 -10.95
N ILE A 565 -10.90 9.73 -10.95
CA ILE A 565 -10.45 8.98 -12.13
C ILE A 565 -11.47 9.10 -13.27
N SER A 566 -12.76 8.98 -12.97
CA SER A 566 -13.84 9.13 -13.95
C SER A 566 -13.84 10.51 -14.58
N ALA A 567 -13.75 11.58 -13.77
CA ALA A 567 -13.64 12.95 -14.26
C ALA A 567 -12.45 13.13 -15.22
N HIS A 568 -11.30 12.58 -14.86
CA HIS A 568 -10.09 12.64 -15.67
C HIS A 568 -10.20 11.84 -16.98
N ASP A 569 -10.79 10.65 -16.95
CA ASP A 569 -11.04 9.85 -18.16
C ASP A 569 -11.99 10.57 -19.12
N ALA A 570 -13.10 11.13 -18.60
CA ALA A 570 -14.02 11.94 -19.38
C ALA A 570 -13.37 13.20 -19.96
N TYR A 571 -12.47 13.85 -19.21
CA TYR A 571 -11.71 15.00 -19.67
C TYR A 571 -10.78 14.64 -20.85
N LYS A 572 -10.06 13.52 -20.76
CA LYS A 572 -9.15 13.04 -21.82
C LYS A 572 -9.87 12.80 -23.14
N GLU A 573 -11.10 12.31 -23.08
CA GLU A 573 -11.94 12.06 -24.27
C GLU A 573 -12.77 13.28 -24.69
N ASN A 574 -12.55 14.45 -24.09
CA ASN A 574 -13.27 15.70 -24.34
C ASN A 574 -14.78 15.67 -24.06
N ILE A 575 -15.23 14.79 -23.16
CA ILE A 575 -16.63 14.68 -22.74
C ILE A 575 -16.83 15.44 -21.42
N TYR A 576 -16.71 16.76 -21.50
CA TYR A 576 -16.68 17.64 -20.33
C TYR A 576 -17.97 17.59 -19.48
N ASP A 577 -19.14 17.34 -20.09
CA ASP A 577 -20.40 17.18 -19.34
C ASP A 577 -20.40 16.01 -18.35
N VAL A 578 -19.72 14.92 -18.70
CA VAL A 578 -19.58 13.76 -17.79
C VAL A 578 -18.55 14.07 -16.72
N ALA A 579 -17.45 14.75 -17.09
CA ALA A 579 -16.42 15.17 -16.14
C ALA A 579 -16.99 16.13 -15.07
N ILE A 580 -17.83 17.08 -15.49
CA ILE A 580 -18.53 18.00 -14.57
C ILE A 580 -19.40 17.23 -13.59
N VAL A 581 -20.22 16.28 -14.05
CA VAL A 581 -21.08 15.48 -13.16
C VAL A 581 -20.26 14.66 -12.15
N ALA A 582 -19.14 14.07 -12.58
CA ALA A 582 -18.25 13.34 -11.68
C ALA A 582 -17.60 14.24 -10.62
N LEU A 583 -17.17 15.45 -10.99
CA LEU A 583 -16.62 16.43 -10.07
C LEU A 583 -17.66 17.04 -9.14
N GLU A 584 -18.90 17.24 -9.58
CA GLU A 584 -20.01 17.68 -8.73
C GLU A 584 -20.34 16.63 -7.67
N ALA A 585 -20.43 15.35 -8.05
CA ALA A 585 -20.62 14.26 -7.10
C ALA A 585 -19.46 14.17 -6.09
N LEU A 586 -18.22 14.36 -6.55
CA LEU A 586 -17.04 14.36 -5.67
C LEU A 586 -17.10 15.52 -4.68
N MET A 587 -17.52 16.70 -5.14
CA MET A 587 -17.68 17.88 -4.29
C MET A 587 -18.76 17.68 -3.22
N GLU A 588 -19.89 17.05 -3.55
CA GLU A 588 -20.98 16.77 -2.59
C GLU A 588 -20.53 15.83 -1.47
N GLU A 589 -19.80 14.76 -1.81
CA GLU A 589 -19.21 13.83 -0.83
C GLU A 589 -18.18 14.52 0.07
N GLU A 590 -17.26 15.32 -0.49
CA GLU A 590 -16.25 16.03 0.30
C GLU A 590 -16.83 17.13 1.21
N GLN A 591 -17.93 17.75 0.80
CA GLN A 591 -18.64 18.69 1.67
C GLN A 591 -19.24 17.99 2.90
N SER A 592 -19.67 16.73 2.76
CA SER A 592 -20.25 15.96 3.86
C SER A 592 -19.21 15.44 4.86
N SER A 593 -17.98 15.20 4.39
CA SER A 593 -16.87 14.65 5.17
C SER A 593 -16.18 15.69 6.07
N ASN A 594 -16.54 16.98 5.92
CA ASN A 594 -15.94 18.12 6.62
C ASN A 594 -14.42 18.25 6.34
N THR A 595 -13.96 17.68 5.23
CA THR A 595 -12.54 17.48 4.91
C THR A 595 -12.02 18.58 3.98
N MET A 596 -10.92 19.21 4.41
CA MET A 596 -9.90 19.92 3.61
C MET A 596 -10.40 20.85 2.48
N SER A 597 -10.63 22.12 2.83
CA SER A 597 -10.88 23.26 1.94
C SER A 597 -10.06 23.31 0.64
N LEU A 598 -8.81 22.85 0.67
CA LEU A 598 -7.89 22.86 -0.46
C LEU A 598 -8.36 21.96 -1.61
N GLU A 599 -8.94 20.79 -1.32
CA GLU A 599 -9.42 19.86 -2.35
C GLU A 599 -10.67 20.42 -3.04
N ILE A 600 -11.59 20.99 -2.25
CA ILE A 600 -12.77 21.69 -2.77
C ILE A 600 -12.36 22.85 -3.68
N SER A 601 -11.32 23.60 -3.32
CA SER A 601 -10.82 24.71 -4.14
C SER A 601 -10.34 24.25 -5.52
N GLN A 602 -9.64 23.12 -5.60
CA GLN A 602 -9.17 22.53 -6.86
C GLN A 602 -10.32 21.98 -7.70
N ILE A 603 -11.31 21.37 -7.04
CA ILE A 603 -12.53 20.89 -7.71
C ILE A 603 -13.30 22.08 -8.31
N LEU A 604 -13.53 23.15 -7.56
CA LEU A 604 -14.23 24.36 -8.06
C LEU A 604 -13.46 25.06 -9.18
N ARG A 605 -12.12 25.13 -9.07
CA ARG A 605 -11.22 25.64 -10.12
C ARG A 605 -11.40 24.86 -11.42
N THR A 606 -11.47 23.53 -11.32
CA THR A 606 -11.64 22.62 -12.45
C THR A 606 -13.05 22.69 -13.03
N LEU A 607 -14.08 22.66 -12.19
CA LEU A 607 -15.49 22.80 -12.60
C LEU A 607 -15.74 24.11 -13.35
N THR A 608 -15.20 25.22 -12.84
CA THR A 608 -15.28 26.53 -13.50
C THR A 608 -14.63 26.45 -14.87
N TYR A 609 -13.40 25.93 -14.96
CA TYR A 609 -12.68 25.79 -16.24
C TYR A 609 -13.44 24.90 -17.25
N LEU A 610 -13.90 23.72 -16.86
CA LEU A 610 -14.66 22.83 -17.74
C LEU A 610 -15.96 23.48 -18.23
N SER A 611 -16.61 24.29 -17.39
CA SER A 611 -17.81 25.05 -17.75
C SER A 611 -17.52 26.11 -18.81
N THR A 612 -16.34 26.73 -18.77
CA THR A 612 -15.89 27.64 -19.84
C THR A 612 -15.69 26.90 -21.17
N LEU A 613 -15.19 25.66 -21.14
CA LEU A 613 -14.96 24.86 -22.35
C LEU A 613 -16.27 24.46 -23.05
N ILE A 614 -17.31 24.11 -22.29
CA ILE A 614 -18.64 23.82 -22.85
C ILE A 614 -19.48 25.08 -23.13
N LYS A 615 -18.95 26.27 -22.82
CA LYS A 615 -19.62 27.57 -22.98
C LYS A 615 -20.96 27.67 -22.24
N ASP A 616 -21.05 27.02 -21.08
CA ASP A 616 -22.24 27.04 -20.22
C ASP A 616 -22.13 28.15 -19.17
N LYS A 617 -22.65 29.32 -19.51
CA LYS A 617 -22.56 30.53 -18.67
C LYS A 617 -23.20 30.36 -17.29
N GLN A 618 -24.31 29.62 -17.22
CA GLN A 618 -25.02 29.40 -15.96
C GLN A 618 -24.18 28.56 -15.00
N LYS A 619 -23.49 27.53 -15.50
CA LYS A 619 -22.54 26.74 -14.69
C LYS A 619 -21.31 27.55 -14.28
N VAL A 620 -20.72 28.34 -15.19
CA VAL A 620 -19.59 29.23 -14.84
C VAL A 620 -19.99 30.16 -13.70
N LEU A 621 -21.16 30.79 -13.81
CA LEU A 621 -21.68 31.66 -12.76
C LEU A 621 -21.92 30.91 -11.44
N LYS A 622 -22.55 29.74 -11.48
CA LYS A 622 -22.79 28.87 -10.31
C LYS A 622 -21.48 28.59 -9.56
N TYR A 623 -20.43 28.15 -10.26
CA TYR A 623 -19.17 27.78 -9.60
C TYR A 623 -18.37 28.99 -9.12
N LEU A 624 -18.45 30.14 -9.79
CA LEU A 624 -17.87 31.40 -9.28
C LEU A 624 -18.59 31.88 -8.02
N GLN A 625 -19.92 31.78 -7.96
CA GLN A 625 -20.70 32.12 -6.76
C GLN A 625 -20.34 31.19 -5.60
N LEU A 626 -20.30 29.87 -5.83
CA LEU A 626 -19.88 28.92 -4.81
C LEU A 626 -18.46 29.22 -4.31
N THR A 627 -17.53 29.56 -5.21
CA THR A 627 -16.16 29.95 -4.83
C THR A 627 -16.15 31.17 -3.91
N LYS A 628 -16.94 32.20 -4.22
CA LYS A 628 -17.12 33.37 -3.35
C LYS A 628 -17.69 32.96 -1.98
N ASP A 629 -18.68 32.08 -1.95
CA ASP A 629 -19.33 31.67 -0.70
C ASP A 629 -18.36 30.88 0.20
N PHE A 630 -17.48 30.06 -0.37
CA PHE A 630 -16.41 29.39 0.37
C PHE A 630 -15.35 30.37 0.88
N LEU A 631 -14.96 31.37 0.10
CA LEU A 631 -14.02 32.41 0.53
C LEU A 631 -14.56 33.27 1.69
N ASN A 632 -15.88 33.41 1.81
CA ASN A 632 -16.52 34.15 2.90
C ASN A 632 -16.59 33.39 4.23
N LYS A 633 -16.34 32.08 4.25
CA LYS A 633 -16.39 31.29 5.49
C LYS A 633 -15.16 31.59 6.34
N GLU A 634 -15.34 32.42 7.37
CA GLU A 634 -14.30 32.73 8.36
C GLU A 634 -13.81 31.42 9.01
N ASN A 635 -12.48 31.22 9.08
CA ASN A 635 -11.74 30.07 9.65
C ASN A 635 -11.28 28.95 8.71
N VAL A 636 -11.38 29.09 7.38
CA VAL A 636 -10.89 28.04 6.47
C VAL A 636 -9.89 28.57 5.44
N SER A 637 -8.66 28.06 5.47
CA SER A 637 -7.65 28.30 4.43
C SER A 637 -8.09 27.60 3.13
N PHE A 638 -8.81 28.33 2.27
CA PHE A 638 -9.39 27.80 1.03
C PHE A 638 -8.38 27.58 -0.08
N PHE A 639 -7.36 28.43 -0.17
CA PHE A 639 -6.19 28.24 -1.02
C PHE A 639 -4.93 28.15 -0.17
N ARG A 640 -3.86 27.55 -0.70
CA ARG A 640 -2.54 27.64 -0.07
C ARG A 640 -2.12 29.11 -0.02
N GLU A 641 -1.49 29.54 1.06
CA GLU A 641 -1.09 30.95 1.24
C GLU A 641 -0.21 31.46 0.08
N GLU A 642 0.68 30.61 -0.42
CA GLU A 642 1.58 30.91 -1.56
C GLU A 642 0.82 31.11 -2.89
N ASP A 643 -0.28 30.37 -3.09
CA ASP A 643 -1.05 30.35 -4.35
C ASP A 643 -2.27 31.30 -4.31
N MET A 644 -2.62 31.83 -3.14
CA MET A 644 -3.86 32.58 -2.90
C MET A 644 -4.03 33.74 -3.89
N GLU A 645 -3.00 34.56 -4.11
CA GLU A 645 -3.10 35.68 -5.06
C GLU A 645 -3.32 35.22 -6.50
N ALA A 646 -2.64 34.14 -6.92
CA ALA A 646 -2.71 33.63 -8.28
C ALA A 646 -4.07 32.98 -8.58
N GLU A 647 -4.62 32.23 -7.63
CA GLU A 647 -5.95 31.61 -7.78
C GLU A 647 -7.06 32.67 -7.80
N ILE A 648 -7.04 33.64 -6.89
CA ILE A 648 -8.03 34.73 -6.88
C ILE A 648 -7.97 35.53 -8.19
N GLU A 649 -6.77 35.82 -8.70
CA GLU A 649 -6.58 36.49 -9.98
C GLU A 649 -7.17 35.67 -11.15
N TRP A 650 -7.03 34.35 -11.11
CA TRP A 650 -7.62 33.49 -12.13
C TRP A 650 -9.15 33.56 -12.13
N PHE A 651 -9.79 33.39 -10.97
CA PHE A 651 -11.26 33.48 -10.87
C PHE A 651 -11.78 34.87 -11.25
N HIS A 652 -11.06 35.93 -10.86
CA HIS A 652 -11.34 37.29 -11.30
C HIS A 652 -11.32 37.40 -12.83
N ARG A 653 -10.25 36.95 -13.50
CA ARG A 653 -10.13 37.04 -14.96
C ARG A 653 -11.23 36.26 -15.69
N VAL A 654 -11.58 35.08 -15.19
CA VAL A 654 -12.68 34.29 -15.76
C VAL A 654 -13.99 35.07 -15.67
N ALA A 655 -14.30 35.62 -14.50
CA ALA A 655 -15.49 36.45 -14.32
C ALA A 655 -15.47 37.70 -15.22
N TRP A 656 -14.35 38.42 -15.27
CA TRP A 656 -14.18 39.60 -16.12
C TRP A 656 -14.40 39.30 -17.61
N ASN A 657 -13.80 38.22 -18.12
CA ASN A 657 -13.89 37.84 -19.53
C ASN A 657 -15.32 37.42 -19.91
N HIS A 658 -15.98 36.58 -19.10
CA HIS A 658 -17.37 36.20 -19.35
C HIS A 658 -18.33 37.40 -19.22
N GLY A 659 -18.03 38.33 -18.31
CA GLY A 659 -18.75 39.61 -18.22
C GLY A 659 -18.70 40.38 -19.54
N GLY A 660 -17.52 40.49 -20.16
CA GLY A 660 -17.33 41.15 -21.44
C GLY A 660 -17.98 40.42 -22.62
N GLU A 661 -17.90 39.09 -22.65
CA GLU A 661 -18.60 38.27 -23.65
C GLU A 661 -20.12 38.46 -23.56
N SER A 662 -20.69 38.47 -22.35
CA SER A 662 -22.11 38.73 -22.15
C SER A 662 -22.53 40.15 -22.57
N VAL A 663 -21.68 41.19 -22.39
CA VAL A 663 -21.97 42.53 -22.94
C VAL A 663 -22.06 42.49 -24.47
N ASN A 664 -21.13 41.79 -25.14
CA ASN A 664 -21.13 41.69 -26.60
C ASN A 664 -22.38 40.97 -27.15
N GLU A 665 -23.00 40.11 -26.34
CA GLU A 665 -24.26 39.43 -26.64
C GLU A 665 -25.52 40.19 -26.19
N ALA A 666 -25.37 41.40 -25.63
CA ALA A 666 -26.44 42.19 -25.01
C ALA A 666 -27.15 41.50 -23.81
N ASP A 667 -26.49 40.54 -23.15
CA ASP A 667 -26.92 39.93 -21.90
C ASP A 667 -26.36 40.70 -20.70
N TYR A 668 -26.98 41.86 -20.44
CA TYR A 668 -26.53 42.77 -19.37
C TYR A 668 -26.77 42.22 -17.95
N GLU A 669 -27.75 41.33 -17.77
CA GLU A 669 -28.04 40.73 -16.46
C GLU A 669 -26.92 39.78 -16.03
N SER A 670 -26.55 38.82 -16.88
CA SER A 670 -25.42 37.93 -16.57
C SER A 670 -24.11 38.72 -16.50
N SER A 671 -23.92 39.70 -17.38
CA SER A 671 -22.73 40.55 -17.37
C SER A 671 -22.58 41.31 -16.05
N PHE A 672 -23.66 41.89 -15.53
CA PHE A 672 -23.67 42.53 -14.21
C PHE A 672 -23.25 41.57 -13.09
N GLN A 673 -23.75 40.33 -13.10
CA GLN A 673 -23.41 39.32 -12.11
C GLN A 673 -21.94 38.93 -12.19
N PHE A 674 -21.41 38.73 -13.40
CA PHE A 674 -19.99 38.44 -13.63
C PHE A 674 -19.08 39.58 -13.16
N TYR A 675 -19.35 40.83 -13.53
CA TYR A 675 -18.55 41.98 -13.06
C TYR A 675 -18.67 42.21 -11.55
N SER A 676 -19.81 41.87 -10.96
CA SER A 676 -19.99 41.89 -9.50
C SER A 676 -19.08 40.86 -8.81
N LEU A 677 -19.03 39.62 -9.33
CA LEU A 677 -18.11 38.60 -8.83
C LEU A 677 -16.64 38.99 -9.04
N ALA A 678 -16.31 39.50 -10.24
CA ALA A 678 -14.97 39.99 -10.56
C ALA A 678 -14.51 41.09 -9.59
N SER A 679 -15.41 41.98 -9.19
CA SER A 679 -15.14 43.02 -8.17
C SER A 679 -14.96 42.44 -6.76
N VAL A 680 -15.73 41.41 -6.39
CA VAL A 680 -15.68 40.79 -5.07
C VAL A 680 -14.36 40.04 -4.88
N PHE A 681 -13.89 39.30 -5.89
CA PHE A 681 -12.62 38.56 -5.81
C PHE A 681 -11.43 39.47 -5.48
N TYR A 682 -11.43 40.73 -5.93
CA TYR A 682 -10.37 41.69 -5.58
C TYR A 682 -10.28 42.02 -4.09
N ASN A 683 -11.37 41.88 -3.34
CA ASN A 683 -11.36 42.17 -1.91
C ASN A 683 -10.49 41.18 -1.11
N TYR A 684 -10.14 40.03 -1.70
CA TYR A 684 -9.28 39.01 -1.09
C TYR A 684 -7.82 39.10 -1.54
N ARG A 685 -7.45 40.06 -2.40
CA ARG A 685 -6.05 40.29 -2.84
C ARG A 685 -5.38 41.39 -2.01
N THR A 686 -4.04 41.43 -2.04
CA THR A 686 -3.31 42.54 -1.42
C THR A 686 -3.63 43.88 -2.11
N ALA A 687 -3.87 44.90 -1.29
CA ALA A 687 -4.26 46.22 -1.77
C ALA A 687 -3.05 46.98 -2.34
N ASN A 688 -2.94 47.03 -3.66
CA ASN A 688 -1.88 47.71 -4.39
C ASN A 688 -2.47 48.56 -5.53
N LEU A 689 -1.62 49.33 -6.23
CA LEU A 689 -2.08 50.24 -7.28
C LEU A 689 -2.73 49.49 -8.45
N GLU A 690 -2.24 48.30 -8.77
CA GLU A 690 -2.76 47.45 -9.85
C GLU A 690 -4.15 46.88 -9.53
N THR A 691 -4.36 46.37 -8.31
CA THR A 691 -5.65 45.85 -7.87
C THR A 691 -6.70 46.95 -7.80
N PHE A 692 -6.35 48.12 -7.26
CA PHE A 692 -7.25 49.29 -7.30
C PHE A 692 -7.54 49.78 -8.72
N SER A 693 -6.53 49.79 -9.60
CA SER A 693 -6.69 50.20 -10.98
C SER A 693 -7.60 49.25 -11.76
N THR A 694 -7.66 47.96 -11.43
CA THR A 694 -8.57 47.04 -12.12
C THR A 694 -9.97 47.06 -11.50
N GLN A 695 -10.07 47.19 -10.18
CA GLN A 695 -11.35 47.26 -9.46
C GLN A 695 -12.23 48.45 -9.91
N LYS A 696 -11.63 49.61 -10.24
CA LYS A 696 -12.38 50.77 -10.77
C LYS A 696 -13.12 50.45 -12.09
N TYR A 697 -12.57 49.58 -12.93
CA TYR A 697 -13.23 49.16 -14.16
C TYR A 697 -14.38 48.20 -13.89
N CYS A 698 -14.28 47.33 -12.87
CA CYS A 698 -15.42 46.50 -12.45
C CYS A 698 -16.60 47.36 -11.99
N TYR A 699 -16.37 48.40 -11.19
CA TYR A 699 -17.41 49.37 -10.81
C TYR A 699 -18.07 50.00 -12.05
N LEU A 700 -17.25 50.55 -12.95
CA LEU A 700 -17.73 51.20 -14.16
C LEU A 700 -18.57 50.25 -15.04
N MET A 701 -18.11 49.01 -15.22
CA MET A 701 -18.83 48.02 -16.04
C MET A 701 -20.14 47.57 -15.38
N LYS A 702 -20.18 47.37 -14.06
CA LYS A 702 -21.45 47.11 -13.34
C LYS A 702 -22.47 48.23 -13.58
N ILE A 703 -22.03 49.48 -13.42
CA ILE A 703 -22.86 50.67 -13.62
C ILE A 703 -23.38 50.71 -15.06
N HIS A 704 -22.50 50.48 -16.03
CA HIS A 704 -22.86 50.45 -17.44
C HIS A 704 -23.91 49.37 -17.74
N CYS A 705 -23.72 48.14 -17.26
CA CYS A 705 -24.66 47.04 -17.49
C CYS A 705 -26.06 47.37 -16.95
N VAL A 706 -26.17 47.93 -15.74
CA VAL A 706 -27.48 48.33 -15.18
C VAL A 706 -28.13 49.46 -15.98
N ILE A 707 -27.36 50.46 -16.41
CA ILE A 707 -27.89 51.55 -17.25
C ILE A 707 -28.45 51.00 -18.57
N GLU A 708 -27.71 50.14 -19.25
CA GLU A 708 -28.14 49.57 -20.54
C GLU A 708 -29.28 48.55 -20.37
N GLU A 709 -29.30 47.77 -19.30
CA GLU A 709 -30.42 46.89 -18.95
C GLU A 709 -31.71 47.70 -18.77
N VAL A 710 -31.67 48.78 -17.98
CA VAL A 710 -32.86 49.62 -17.76
C VAL A 710 -33.24 50.40 -19.02
N LYS A 711 -32.28 50.89 -19.81
CA LYS A 711 -32.58 51.55 -21.10
C LYS A 711 -33.26 50.61 -22.09
N SER A 712 -32.90 49.33 -22.07
CA SER A 712 -33.48 48.30 -22.95
C SER A 712 -34.81 47.77 -22.45
N SER A 713 -35.24 48.13 -21.23
CA SER A 713 -36.52 47.71 -20.67
C SER A 713 -37.70 48.39 -21.38
N GLU A 714 -38.80 47.65 -21.56
CA GLU A 714 -40.02 48.17 -22.18
C GLU A 714 -40.56 49.40 -21.44
N GLU A 715 -40.46 49.42 -20.10
CA GLU A 715 -40.85 50.54 -19.24
C GLU A 715 -40.15 51.86 -19.65
N TYR A 716 -38.84 51.80 -19.89
CA TYR A 716 -38.07 52.99 -20.24
C TYR A 716 -38.29 53.40 -21.70
N VAL A 717 -38.33 52.44 -22.62
CA VAL A 717 -38.55 52.69 -24.06
C VAL A 717 -39.92 53.30 -24.32
N ASN A 718 -40.95 52.86 -23.59
CA ASN A 718 -42.31 53.38 -23.74
C ASN A 718 -42.57 54.65 -22.91
N GLY A 719 -41.57 55.16 -22.17
CA GLY A 719 -41.68 56.38 -21.36
C GLY A 719 -42.52 56.21 -20.09
N GLU A 720 -42.72 54.98 -19.62
CA GLU A 720 -43.52 54.63 -18.46
C GLU A 720 -42.79 54.96 -17.13
N GLU A 721 -43.47 54.71 -16.01
CA GLU A 721 -42.84 54.82 -14.70
C GLU A 721 -42.02 53.55 -14.41
N LEU A 722 -40.74 53.70 -14.10
CA LEU A 722 -39.85 52.58 -13.78
C LEU A 722 -40.39 51.77 -12.60
N SER A 723 -40.36 50.44 -12.73
CA SER A 723 -40.69 49.52 -11.65
C SER A 723 -39.79 49.71 -10.43
N LEU A 724 -40.29 49.28 -9.26
CA LEU A 724 -39.53 49.33 -8.01
C LEU A 724 -38.17 48.62 -8.15
N LYS A 725 -38.13 47.46 -8.82
CA LYS A 725 -36.91 46.69 -9.09
C LYS A 725 -35.86 47.50 -9.85
N ASN A 726 -36.25 48.16 -10.95
CA ASN A 726 -35.33 48.96 -11.76
C ASN A 726 -34.86 50.22 -11.02
N ARG A 727 -35.74 50.85 -10.24
CA ARG A 727 -35.39 51.99 -9.37
C ARG A 727 -34.37 51.60 -8.31
N GLU A 728 -34.57 50.49 -7.61
CA GLU A 728 -33.64 49.98 -6.59
C GLU A 728 -32.27 49.64 -7.19
N LYS A 729 -32.24 48.99 -8.37
CA LYS A 729 -30.99 48.73 -9.11
C LYS A 729 -30.22 50.02 -9.41
N LEU A 730 -30.91 51.06 -9.91
CA LEU A 730 -30.32 52.35 -10.22
C LEU A 730 -29.81 53.08 -8.97
N GLN A 731 -30.56 53.05 -7.86
CA GLN A 731 -30.14 53.62 -6.59
C GLN A 731 -28.87 52.95 -6.06
N LEU A 732 -28.80 51.61 -6.11
CA LEU A 732 -27.58 50.88 -5.75
C LEU A 732 -26.37 51.32 -6.59
N MET A 733 -26.56 51.62 -7.88
CA MET A 733 -25.46 52.09 -8.73
C MET A 733 -24.97 53.50 -8.36
N LEU A 734 -25.82 54.37 -7.78
CA LEU A 734 -25.37 55.65 -7.24
C LEU A 734 -24.42 55.45 -6.05
N ASP A 735 -24.71 54.49 -5.17
CA ASP A 735 -23.81 54.14 -4.05
C ASP A 735 -22.48 53.58 -4.55
N GLU A 736 -22.53 52.70 -5.56
CA GLU A 736 -21.36 52.14 -6.23
C GLU A 736 -20.51 53.21 -6.91
N ILE A 737 -21.12 54.24 -7.52
CA ILE A 737 -20.42 55.42 -8.05
C ILE A 737 -19.66 56.14 -6.95
N GLN A 738 -20.29 56.38 -5.79
CA GLN A 738 -19.61 57.05 -4.67
C GLN A 738 -18.44 56.20 -4.15
N ASN A 739 -18.60 54.88 -4.08
CA ASN A 739 -17.52 53.97 -3.70
C ASN A 739 -16.38 53.99 -4.72
N CYS A 740 -16.67 54.02 -6.02
CA CYS A 740 -15.66 54.14 -7.06
C CYS A 740 -14.94 55.49 -7.01
N LYS A 741 -15.63 56.60 -6.74
CA LYS A 741 -15.00 57.92 -6.54
C LYS A 741 -14.04 57.93 -5.35
N LYS A 742 -14.42 57.30 -4.22
CA LYS A 742 -13.54 57.10 -3.05
C LYS A 742 -12.33 56.21 -3.37
N LEU A 743 -12.50 55.22 -4.24
CA LEU A 743 -11.39 54.38 -4.69
C LEU A 743 -10.41 55.19 -5.55
N LEU A 744 -10.91 55.98 -6.50
CA LEU A 744 -10.07 56.84 -7.35
C LEU A 744 -9.30 57.90 -6.56
N SER A 745 -9.87 58.46 -5.48
CA SER A 745 -9.13 59.38 -4.60
C SER A 745 -7.98 58.67 -3.87
N LYS A 746 -8.16 57.42 -3.44
CA LYS A 746 -7.06 56.62 -2.84
C LYS A 746 -5.96 56.29 -3.85
N ILE A 747 -6.31 56.06 -5.11
CA ILE A 747 -5.34 55.83 -6.20
C ILE A 747 -4.49 57.09 -6.40
N SER A 748 -5.12 58.25 -6.51
CA SER A 748 -4.41 59.52 -6.75
C SER A 748 -3.54 59.98 -5.58
N GLU A 749 -3.87 59.60 -4.34
CA GLU A 749 -3.01 59.83 -3.16
C GLU A 749 -1.74 58.95 -3.16
N LYS A 750 -1.80 57.75 -3.73
CA LYS A 750 -0.68 56.79 -3.76
C LYS A 750 0.27 56.99 -4.94
N GLU A 751 -0.20 57.55 -6.05
CA GLU A 751 0.67 57.96 -7.15
C GLU A 751 1.44 59.22 -6.74
N SER A 752 2.79 59.15 -6.74
CA SER A 752 3.71 60.21 -6.29
C SER A 752 3.81 61.41 -7.27
N GLY A 753 2.69 61.72 -7.91
CA GLY A 753 2.40 62.93 -8.62
C GLY A 753 0.88 63.01 -8.68
N GLY A 754 0.28 63.91 -7.90
CA GLY A 754 -1.17 64.05 -7.82
C GLY A 754 -1.85 64.24 -9.19
N LEU A 755 -3.18 64.38 -9.16
CA LEU A 755 -4.14 64.51 -10.28
C LEU A 755 -3.69 65.32 -11.53
N GLU A 756 -2.62 66.08 -11.46
CA GLU A 756 -2.11 67.02 -12.45
C GLU A 756 -1.29 66.41 -13.61
N LYS A 757 -0.76 65.17 -13.52
CA LYS A 757 0.18 64.67 -14.56
C LYS A 757 -0.40 63.74 -15.63
N LYS A 758 -1.44 62.94 -15.36
CA LYS A 758 -2.23 62.20 -16.38
C LYS A 758 -3.62 61.87 -15.83
N PRO A 759 -4.71 62.50 -16.33
CA PRO A 759 -6.04 62.27 -15.79
C PRO A 759 -6.60 60.90 -16.19
N ASP A 760 -7.20 60.21 -15.22
CA ASP A 760 -7.90 58.95 -15.43
C ASP A 760 -9.27 59.20 -16.09
N LYS A 761 -9.47 58.62 -17.29
CA LYS A 761 -10.71 58.74 -18.07
C LYS A 761 -11.93 58.15 -17.34
N VAL A 762 -11.73 57.30 -16.33
CA VAL A 762 -12.82 56.71 -15.55
C VAL A 762 -13.62 57.78 -14.80
N TYR A 763 -12.99 58.85 -14.30
CA TYR A 763 -13.72 59.97 -13.67
C TYR A 763 -14.79 60.53 -14.59
N THR A 764 -14.42 60.79 -15.85
CA THR A 764 -15.32 61.32 -16.86
C THR A 764 -16.54 60.42 -17.08
N LEU A 765 -16.32 59.10 -17.18
CA LEU A 765 -17.39 58.15 -17.42
C LEU A 765 -18.31 58.00 -16.19
N LEU A 766 -17.76 58.07 -14.96
CA LEU A 766 -18.56 58.03 -13.74
C LEU A 766 -19.51 59.22 -13.61
N TYR A 767 -19.07 60.45 -13.91
CA TYR A 767 -19.96 61.62 -13.85
C TYR A 767 -21.05 61.58 -14.91
N LEU A 768 -20.75 61.09 -16.12
CA LEU A 768 -21.77 60.87 -17.15
C LEU A 768 -22.78 59.81 -16.72
N ALA A 769 -22.31 58.71 -16.13
CA ALA A 769 -23.17 57.65 -15.61
C ALA A 769 -24.04 58.12 -14.44
N GLU A 770 -23.48 58.88 -13.49
CA GLU A 770 -24.21 59.48 -12.38
C GLU A 770 -25.34 60.40 -12.87
N LEU A 771 -25.02 61.29 -13.81
CA LEU A 771 -26.00 62.16 -14.43
C LEU A 771 -27.10 61.37 -15.14
N GLN A 772 -26.73 60.36 -15.92
CA GLN A 772 -27.66 59.48 -16.62
C GLN A 772 -28.62 58.79 -15.64
N ILE A 773 -28.10 58.24 -14.54
CA ILE A 773 -28.91 57.56 -13.52
C ILE A 773 -29.89 58.53 -12.85
N LEU A 774 -29.43 59.73 -12.48
CA LEU A 774 -30.30 60.76 -11.87
C LEU A 774 -31.43 61.20 -12.80
N VAL A 775 -31.14 61.34 -14.09
CA VAL A 775 -32.14 61.66 -15.13
C VAL A 775 -33.14 60.50 -15.29
N MET A 776 -32.67 59.25 -15.32
CA MET A 776 -33.53 58.06 -15.42
C MET A 776 -34.43 57.90 -14.20
N LEU A 777 -33.93 58.22 -13.00
CA LEU A 777 -34.70 58.22 -11.75
C LEU A 777 -35.66 59.41 -11.62
N LYS A 778 -35.62 60.38 -12.54
CA LYS A 778 -36.43 61.61 -12.52
C LYS A 778 -36.19 62.45 -11.25
N CYS A 779 -34.94 62.53 -10.80
CA CYS A 779 -34.54 63.34 -9.64
C CYS A 779 -34.72 64.86 -9.87
N ASP A 780 -34.68 65.63 -8.78
CA ASP A 780 -34.75 67.09 -8.84
C ASP A 780 -33.60 67.72 -9.64
N GLU A 781 -33.90 68.78 -10.39
CA GLU A 781 -32.91 69.47 -11.24
C GLU A 781 -31.72 70.03 -10.44
N VAL A 782 -31.91 70.30 -9.14
CA VAL A 782 -30.83 70.74 -8.23
C VAL A 782 -29.71 69.69 -8.15
N LEU A 783 -30.06 68.40 -8.02
CA LEU A 783 -29.07 67.31 -7.92
C LEU A 783 -28.31 67.12 -9.23
N ILE A 784 -29.01 67.26 -10.36
CA ILE A 784 -28.42 67.20 -11.71
C ILE A 784 -27.44 68.37 -11.89
N MET A 785 -27.86 69.57 -11.48
CA MET A 785 -27.02 70.76 -11.53
C MET A 785 -25.80 70.65 -10.60
N ASP A 786 -25.94 70.00 -9.44
CA ASP A 786 -24.81 69.74 -8.53
C ASP A 786 -23.76 68.81 -9.17
N VAL A 787 -24.19 67.78 -9.91
CA VAL A 787 -23.27 66.89 -10.65
C VAL A 787 -22.53 67.65 -11.75
N VAL A 788 -23.25 68.42 -12.57
CA VAL A 788 -22.63 69.25 -13.63
C VAL A 788 -21.67 70.28 -13.05
N SER A 789 -22.06 70.94 -11.96
CA SER A 789 -21.22 71.93 -11.26
C SER A 789 -19.99 71.28 -10.63
N SER A 790 -20.14 70.11 -10.02
CA SER A 790 -19.01 69.36 -9.45
C SER A 790 -18.02 68.89 -10.52
N THR A 791 -18.53 68.51 -11.69
CA THR A 791 -17.72 68.15 -12.86
C THR A 791 -16.89 69.33 -13.36
N SER A 792 -17.42 70.55 -13.30
CA SER A 792 -16.70 71.77 -13.69
C SER A 792 -15.46 72.06 -12.83
N LYS A 793 -15.44 71.59 -11.58
CA LYS A 793 -14.32 71.78 -10.63
C LYS A 793 -13.11 70.89 -10.94
N LEU A 794 -13.25 69.91 -11.84
CA LEU A 794 -12.17 69.00 -12.26
C LEU A 794 -11.38 69.59 -13.43
N ASP A 795 -10.84 70.78 -13.21
CA ASP A 795 -10.08 71.52 -14.22
C ASP A 795 -8.79 70.77 -14.60
N GLY A 796 -8.50 70.71 -15.91
CA GLY A 796 -7.37 69.95 -16.48
C GLY A 796 -7.71 68.52 -16.95
N ILE A 797 -8.85 67.97 -16.54
CA ILE A 797 -9.25 66.57 -16.83
C ILE A 797 -10.33 66.49 -17.93
N ILE A 798 -11.28 67.43 -17.90
CA ILE A 798 -12.55 67.31 -18.64
C ILE A 798 -12.63 68.36 -19.76
N GLY A 799 -12.70 67.89 -21.00
CA GLY A 799 -12.86 68.71 -22.20
C GLY A 799 -14.31 69.09 -22.51
N PRO A 800 -14.53 69.97 -23.52
CA PRO A 800 -15.85 70.49 -23.87
C PRO A 800 -16.86 69.39 -24.29
N ASN A 801 -16.39 68.29 -24.89
CA ASN A 801 -17.25 67.19 -25.36
C ASN A 801 -18.02 66.49 -24.23
N ILE A 802 -17.50 66.49 -23.00
CA ILE A 802 -18.17 65.83 -21.87
C ILE A 802 -19.37 66.63 -21.42
N PHE A 803 -19.25 67.95 -21.37
CA PHE A 803 -20.36 68.84 -21.03
C PHE A 803 -21.43 68.87 -22.13
N GLU A 804 -21.05 68.66 -23.39
CA GLU A 804 -22.00 68.43 -24.49
C GLU A 804 -22.75 67.10 -24.34
N ALA A 805 -22.06 66.03 -23.96
CA ALA A 805 -22.70 64.76 -23.61
C ALA A 805 -23.63 64.91 -22.40
N MET A 806 -23.22 65.63 -21.36
CA MET A 806 -24.08 65.94 -20.20
C MET A 806 -25.35 66.70 -20.61
N SER A 807 -25.21 67.71 -21.47
CA SER A 807 -26.36 68.43 -22.02
C SER A 807 -27.29 67.50 -22.79
N SER A 808 -26.74 66.63 -23.63
CA SER A 808 -27.50 65.64 -24.39
C SER A 808 -28.26 64.66 -23.47
N ILE A 809 -27.64 64.23 -22.37
CA ILE A 809 -28.29 63.38 -21.34
C ILE A 809 -29.45 64.14 -20.67
N CYS A 810 -29.24 65.40 -20.26
CA CYS A 810 -30.31 66.22 -19.67
C CYS A 810 -31.50 66.42 -20.61
N LEU A 811 -31.25 66.46 -21.93
CA LEU A 811 -32.26 66.67 -22.97
C LEU A 811 -32.86 65.37 -23.52
N SER A 812 -32.36 64.20 -23.10
CA SER A 812 -32.84 62.89 -23.57
C SER A 812 -34.30 62.58 -23.19
N ASN A 813 -34.90 63.36 -22.30
CA ASN A 813 -36.24 63.15 -21.77
C ASN A 813 -37.27 64.03 -22.49
N GLU A 814 -38.41 63.46 -22.91
CA GLU A 814 -39.41 64.12 -23.78
C GLU A 814 -39.96 65.44 -23.23
N LYS A 815 -39.95 65.63 -21.90
CA LYS A 815 -40.52 66.80 -21.22
C LYS A 815 -39.54 67.98 -21.05
N GLN A 816 -38.30 67.87 -21.54
CA GLN A 816 -37.25 68.92 -21.41
C GLN A 816 -37.15 69.53 -20.00
N VAL A 817 -37.33 68.71 -18.96
CA VAL A 817 -37.44 69.17 -17.56
C VAL A 817 -36.13 69.81 -17.11
N TYR A 818 -34.99 69.27 -17.53
CA TYR A 818 -33.66 69.64 -17.06
C TYR A 818 -32.96 70.69 -17.93
N TYR A 819 -33.76 71.64 -18.44
CA TYR A 819 -33.29 72.67 -19.36
C TYR A 819 -32.18 73.55 -18.79
N GLN A 820 -32.27 73.96 -17.52
CA GLN A 820 -31.26 74.83 -16.91
C GLN A 820 -29.94 74.10 -16.77
N SER A 821 -29.98 72.82 -16.39
CA SER A 821 -28.79 71.96 -16.34
C SER A 821 -28.17 71.73 -17.72
N ALA A 822 -29.00 71.50 -18.75
CA ALA A 822 -28.54 71.34 -20.13
C ALA A 822 -27.88 72.62 -20.68
N LYS A 823 -28.49 73.78 -20.43
CA LYS A 823 -27.97 75.10 -20.79
C LYS A 823 -26.66 75.38 -20.08
N HIS A 824 -26.60 75.18 -18.76
CA HIS A 824 -25.39 75.40 -17.98
C HIS A 824 -24.24 74.50 -18.44
N SER A 825 -24.53 73.24 -18.80
CA SER A 825 -23.55 72.31 -19.36
C SER A 825 -22.97 72.84 -20.67
N LEU A 826 -23.80 73.24 -21.65
CA LEU A 826 -23.32 73.79 -22.92
C LEU A 826 -22.56 75.11 -22.75
N GLN A 827 -22.99 76.00 -21.86
CA GLN A 827 -22.26 77.23 -21.55
C GLN A 827 -20.88 76.92 -20.96
N THR A 828 -20.77 75.87 -20.14
CA THR A 828 -19.50 75.41 -19.58
C THR A 828 -18.62 74.77 -20.65
N ALA A 829 -19.21 73.99 -21.57
CA ALA A 829 -18.53 73.46 -22.75
C ALA A 829 -17.95 74.59 -23.62
N LEU A 830 -18.75 75.63 -23.88
CA LEU A 830 -18.38 76.80 -24.65
C LEU A 830 -17.21 77.56 -24.01
N ARG A 831 -17.29 77.83 -22.70
CA ARG A 831 -16.20 78.44 -21.93
C ARG A 831 -14.91 77.64 -22.07
N LYS A 832 -14.97 76.32 -21.88
CA LYS A 832 -13.78 75.44 -22.02
C LYS A 832 -13.23 75.37 -23.44
N ALA A 833 -14.08 75.37 -24.47
CA ALA A 833 -13.64 75.39 -25.87
C ALA A 833 -12.91 76.69 -26.23
N MET A 834 -13.31 77.81 -25.63
CA MET A 834 -12.74 79.14 -25.83
C MET A 834 -11.43 79.38 -25.07
N HIS A 835 -11.25 78.75 -23.90
CA HIS A 835 -10.05 78.89 -23.06
C HIS A 835 -8.87 77.99 -23.48
N ASN A 836 -9.00 77.20 -24.56
CA ASN A 836 -7.89 76.40 -25.08
C ASN A 836 -6.83 77.29 -25.77
N SER A 837 -5.55 76.90 -25.67
CA SER A 837 -4.40 77.63 -26.26
C SER A 837 -4.49 77.82 -27.78
N SER A 838 -5.25 76.96 -28.47
CA SER A 838 -5.73 77.15 -29.83
C SER A 838 -7.23 76.83 -29.89
N PRO A 839 -8.13 77.84 -29.79
CA PRO A 839 -9.57 77.61 -29.79
C PRO A 839 -10.03 76.95 -31.09
N ASN A 840 -10.77 75.84 -31.00
CA ASN A 840 -11.40 75.22 -32.16
C ASN A 840 -12.71 75.95 -32.45
N TYR A 841 -12.64 76.96 -33.33
CA TYR A 841 -13.79 77.79 -33.65
C TYR A 841 -14.94 77.03 -34.34
N ASN A 842 -14.68 75.91 -35.03
CA ASN A 842 -15.75 75.08 -35.58
C ASN A 842 -16.61 74.50 -34.45
N LYS A 843 -15.94 73.98 -33.41
CA LYS A 843 -16.63 73.45 -32.22
C LYS A 843 -17.38 74.54 -31.46
N VAL A 844 -16.84 75.75 -31.40
CA VAL A 844 -17.48 76.90 -30.76
C VAL A 844 -18.77 77.29 -31.48
N VAL A 845 -18.74 77.40 -32.81
CA VAL A 845 -19.94 77.68 -33.64
C VAL A 845 -21.00 76.59 -33.45
N HIS A 846 -20.58 75.32 -33.39
CA HIS A 846 -21.49 74.23 -33.10
C HIS A 846 -22.12 74.33 -31.70
N LEU A 847 -21.35 74.62 -30.66
CA LEU A 847 -21.86 74.78 -29.29
C LEU A 847 -22.83 75.96 -29.16
N PHE A 848 -22.55 77.08 -29.83
CA PHE A 848 -23.52 78.19 -29.91
C PHE A 848 -24.80 77.79 -30.63
N THR A 849 -24.69 77.03 -31.72
CA THR A 849 -25.85 76.48 -32.44
C THR A 849 -26.70 75.61 -31.52
N SER A 850 -26.09 74.69 -30.77
CA SER A 850 -26.78 73.85 -29.79
C SER A 850 -27.40 74.65 -28.65
N LEU A 851 -26.72 75.69 -28.13
CA LEU A 851 -27.27 76.58 -27.10
C LEU A 851 -28.53 77.32 -27.58
N ILE A 852 -28.48 77.86 -28.80
CA ILE A 852 -29.60 78.59 -29.40
C ILE A 852 -30.78 77.64 -29.61
N GLN A 853 -30.54 76.41 -30.09
CA GLN A 853 -31.57 75.41 -30.34
C GLN A 853 -32.37 75.02 -29.09
N ILE A 854 -31.73 75.03 -27.92
CA ILE A 854 -32.39 74.63 -26.68
C ILE A 854 -33.11 75.80 -25.98
N CYS A 855 -32.84 77.05 -26.39
CA CYS A 855 -33.42 78.24 -25.75
C CYS A 855 -34.95 78.19 -25.69
N ARG A 856 -35.53 78.49 -24.53
CA ARG A 856 -37.00 78.45 -24.35
C ARG A 856 -37.68 79.74 -24.82
N THR A 857 -36.95 80.86 -24.80
CA THR A 857 -37.46 82.15 -25.28
C THR A 857 -36.58 82.74 -26.38
N ARG A 858 -37.20 83.56 -27.23
CA ARG A 858 -36.47 84.23 -28.31
C ARG A 858 -35.51 85.28 -27.75
N GLU A 859 -35.82 85.88 -26.59
CA GLU A 859 -34.96 86.89 -25.95
C GLU A 859 -33.66 86.25 -25.49
N GLU A 860 -33.78 85.05 -24.93
CA GLU A 860 -32.65 84.24 -24.49
C GLU A 860 -31.78 83.84 -25.68
N SER A 861 -32.40 83.36 -26.77
CA SER A 861 -31.67 83.02 -28.00
C SER A 861 -30.93 84.21 -28.60
N MET A 862 -31.52 85.41 -28.53
CA MET A 862 -30.94 86.65 -29.06
C MET A 862 -29.63 87.01 -28.36
N SER A 863 -29.56 86.83 -27.04
CA SER A 863 -28.33 87.08 -26.27
C SER A 863 -27.13 86.24 -26.77
N PHE A 864 -27.37 84.98 -27.11
CA PHE A 864 -26.34 84.10 -27.68
C PHE A 864 -26.01 84.43 -29.14
N PHE A 865 -26.98 84.88 -29.94
CA PHE A 865 -26.71 85.40 -31.29
C PHE A 865 -25.78 86.62 -31.25
N GLU A 866 -26.01 87.55 -30.31
CA GLU A 866 -25.14 88.72 -30.13
C GLU A 866 -23.72 88.33 -29.69
N GLU A 867 -23.58 87.39 -28.76
CA GLU A 867 -22.28 86.87 -28.32
C GLU A 867 -21.53 86.21 -29.47
N LEU A 868 -22.21 85.35 -30.25
CA LEU A 868 -21.62 84.71 -31.43
C LEU A 868 -21.22 85.74 -32.49
N PHE A 869 -22.05 86.75 -32.75
CA PHE A 869 -21.74 87.80 -33.71
C PHE A 869 -20.52 88.63 -33.28
N LYS A 870 -20.43 88.99 -32.00
CA LYS A 870 -19.24 89.66 -31.44
C LYS A 870 -17.99 88.81 -31.64
N LEU A 871 -18.07 87.51 -31.38
CA LEU A 871 -16.96 86.58 -31.56
C LEU A 871 -16.52 86.46 -33.03
N LEU A 872 -17.46 86.30 -33.96
CA LEU A 872 -17.16 86.19 -35.40
C LEU A 872 -16.49 87.46 -35.94
N ASN A 873 -16.92 88.65 -35.47
CA ASN A 873 -16.29 89.92 -35.81
C ASN A 873 -14.85 90.05 -35.28
N GLN A 874 -14.55 89.43 -34.14
CA GLN A 874 -13.20 89.40 -33.58
C GLN A 874 -12.27 88.47 -34.35
N ILE A 875 -12.76 87.27 -34.71
CA ILE A 875 -11.95 86.24 -35.38
C ILE A 875 -11.71 86.57 -36.86
N LYS A 876 -12.65 87.25 -37.52
CA LYS A 876 -12.65 87.51 -38.98
C LYS A 876 -12.40 86.21 -39.77
N PRO A 877 -13.39 85.30 -39.80
CA PRO A 877 -13.23 83.98 -40.38
C PRO A 877 -12.80 84.01 -41.84
N ASN A 878 -11.85 83.16 -42.22
CA ASN A 878 -11.39 83.02 -43.59
C ASN A 878 -12.38 82.18 -44.44
N ASP A 879 -12.24 82.23 -45.77
CA ASP A 879 -13.11 81.50 -46.71
C ASP A 879 -13.13 79.99 -46.47
N HIS A 880 -12.03 79.41 -45.97
CA HIS A 880 -11.94 77.99 -45.66
C HIS A 880 -12.85 77.59 -44.49
N PHE A 881 -12.82 78.36 -43.40
CA PHE A 881 -13.67 78.16 -42.22
C PHE A 881 -15.16 78.35 -42.53
N LEU A 882 -15.48 79.39 -43.32
CA LEU A 882 -16.86 79.64 -43.76
C LEU A 882 -17.39 78.50 -44.64
N LYS A 883 -16.54 77.91 -45.49
CA LYS A 883 -16.90 76.74 -46.30
C LYS A 883 -17.06 75.47 -45.46
N SER A 884 -16.19 75.23 -44.47
CA SER A 884 -16.28 74.03 -43.63
C SER A 884 -17.55 73.99 -42.77
N GLU A 885 -18.00 75.14 -42.28
CA GLU A 885 -19.18 75.25 -41.39
C GLU A 885 -20.40 75.87 -42.10
N GLN A 886 -20.46 75.81 -43.43
CA GLN A 886 -21.49 76.46 -44.24
C GLN A 886 -22.92 76.13 -43.78
N LYS A 887 -23.17 74.87 -43.37
CA LYS A 887 -24.49 74.42 -42.91
C LYS A 887 -24.93 75.15 -41.63
N HIS A 888 -24.04 75.27 -40.65
CA HIS A 888 -24.33 75.97 -39.39
C HIS A 888 -24.54 77.46 -39.65
N PHE A 889 -23.75 78.08 -40.53
CA PHE A 889 -23.96 79.50 -40.88
C PHE A 889 -25.30 79.74 -41.58
N VAL A 890 -25.68 78.89 -42.53
CA VAL A 890 -27.00 78.99 -43.19
C VAL A 890 -28.13 78.82 -42.17
N TRP A 891 -28.01 77.85 -41.26
CA TRP A 891 -28.97 77.65 -40.19
C TRP A 891 -29.05 78.87 -39.27
N LEU A 892 -27.91 79.39 -38.80
CA LEU A 892 -27.83 80.58 -37.93
C LEU A 892 -28.43 81.82 -38.60
N CYS A 893 -28.16 82.04 -39.89
CA CYS A 893 -28.75 83.14 -40.66
C CYS A 893 -30.27 83.00 -40.78
N THR A 894 -30.76 81.78 -41.03
CA THR A 894 -32.20 81.50 -41.13
C THR A 894 -32.89 81.72 -39.79
N GLU A 895 -32.31 81.21 -38.71
CA GLU A 895 -32.87 81.28 -37.38
C GLU A 895 -32.83 82.71 -36.81
N SER A 896 -31.72 83.44 -37.01
CA SER A 896 -31.64 84.86 -36.64
C SER A 896 -32.60 85.73 -37.44
N TRP A 897 -32.81 85.46 -38.73
CA TRP A 897 -33.84 86.13 -39.54
C TRP A 897 -35.25 85.85 -38.99
N ASN A 898 -35.56 84.60 -38.67
CA ASN A 898 -36.86 84.22 -38.10
C ASN A 898 -37.12 84.89 -36.75
N ASN A 899 -36.09 85.06 -35.92
CA ASN A 899 -36.16 85.82 -34.68
C ASN A 899 -36.33 87.32 -34.92
N GLY A 900 -35.58 87.90 -35.85
CA GLY A 900 -35.69 89.32 -36.23
C GLY A 900 -37.07 89.69 -36.78
N VAL A 901 -37.66 88.84 -37.64
CA VAL A 901 -39.02 89.03 -38.17
C VAL A 901 -40.08 89.02 -37.07
N TYR A 902 -39.88 88.21 -36.03
CA TYR A 902 -40.77 88.18 -34.88
C TYR A 902 -40.67 89.44 -34.02
N TYR A 903 -39.47 89.98 -33.81
CA TYR A 903 -39.29 91.24 -33.08
C TYR A 903 -39.69 92.49 -33.88
N TYR A 904 -39.70 92.40 -35.21
CA TYR A 904 -40.15 93.48 -36.10
C TYR A 904 -41.69 93.55 -36.19
N LYS A 905 -42.37 92.42 -36.01
CA LYS A 905 -43.84 92.34 -35.87
C LYS A 905 -44.27 92.68 -34.46
#